data_AF-A0A445A9T3-F1
#
_entry.id   AF-A0A445A9T3-F1
#
_cell.length_a   1.000
_cell.length_b   1.000
_cell.length_c   1.000
_cell.angle_alpha   90.00
_cell.angle_beta   90.00
_cell.angle_gamma   90.00
#
_symmetry.space_group_name_H-M   'P 1'
#
loop_
_entity.id
_entity.type
_entity.pdbx_description
1 polymer ?
#
loop_
_entity_poly.entity_id
_entity_poly.type
_entity_poly.pdbx_seq_one_letter_code
_entity_poly.pdbx_strand_id
1 'polypeptide(L)'
;MRSIFFKPSSSHHPPRHYSLPPPSPLRTFSDTLMDDNIHKAESLITKWDYNNNNNNSVSSRLSNSSSLFSGTRLDAKHYIDAVKGLQSAMKYLVAQDPSSAYLLRAQSLMQIAMKTLEREFHQILKANREYLDPETVSNRSETLSNRSSTDFGQNSFSDFDEIVSDDEFRLAGEGVADAERASMLAVNDLKAIADCMISTGYGRECVRIYVLVRKSIVDEALYNLGVEQLSFSRLQKMDWEVVELKIKHWLNAMKVAVGTLFNGERILCDSVFAATAPEKRIAESSFAEITRDGAMMLFGFPEMVAKCKKTPEKMFRTLDMYEAISENWQQIESIFSFESTAKVRTQAVTSLVKLGDAVRTMLSDFESAIQKEPCKTTIPGGGVHPITGYVLNYISLLADYSGVLVDIIADYPQSPMPESFYRSPIHEDSTSSSFSTVPSPAISERIAWLILVVLCKLDVKAERYKDVALSYLFLANNMHYVVEKVRKSNLGLLLGEEWMAKHEAKTKEYVAKYERVGWNSVLTSLPENPAAEISAEQAKACFVSFNTAFHEACKKQSGWVVPDPKLRDEIKVSIALKLVSKYGEFYDKNRVGSESAIRFLPDDIGNQLSDILYGIGESSSGSSHALTTSSSRRSNGSSR
;
A
#
# COMPACT_ATOMS: atom_id res chain seq x y z
N MET A 1 40.36 -41.86 -83.15
CA MET A 1 40.52 -42.90 -84.18
C MET A 1 41.18 -44.12 -83.54
N ARG A 2 40.48 -45.26 -83.59
CA ARG A 2 40.92 -46.67 -83.51
C ARG A 2 42.17 -47.05 -82.66
N SER A 3 41.87 -47.84 -81.61
CA SER A 3 42.52 -49.09 -81.14
C SER A 3 43.73 -49.61 -81.92
N ILE A 4 44.72 -50.21 -81.22
CA ILE A 4 45.17 -51.60 -81.44
C ILE A 4 46.08 -52.07 -80.27
N PHE A 5 45.73 -53.24 -79.72
CA PHE A 5 46.50 -54.14 -78.83
C PHE A 5 47.57 -54.93 -79.60
N PHE A 6 48.69 -55.34 -78.97
CA PHE A 6 49.41 -56.65 -79.09
C PHE A 6 50.62 -56.63 -78.10
N LYS A 7 50.62 -57.35 -76.96
CA LYS A 7 51.13 -58.74 -76.66
C LYS A 7 52.67 -58.92 -76.81
N PRO A 8 53.34 -59.95 -76.23
CA PRO A 8 53.20 -60.60 -74.92
C PRO A 8 54.54 -61.02 -74.22
N SER A 9 54.44 -61.30 -72.92
CA SER A 9 55.07 -62.35 -72.09
C SER A 9 56.54 -62.81 -72.25
N SER A 10 57.31 -62.76 -71.15
CA SER A 10 58.07 -63.93 -70.68
C SER A 10 58.06 -64.01 -69.14
N SER A 11 57.87 -65.23 -68.66
CA SER A 11 57.57 -65.63 -67.30
C SER A 11 58.79 -66.27 -66.62
N HIS A 12 59.20 -65.77 -65.47
CA HIS A 12 60.03 -66.50 -64.52
C HIS A 12 59.43 -66.40 -63.10
N HIS A 13 59.11 -67.54 -62.52
CA HIS A 13 58.79 -67.79 -61.11
C HIS A 13 60.02 -68.44 -60.44
N PRO A 14 60.13 -68.58 -59.09
CA PRO A 14 59.53 -67.88 -57.94
C PRO A 14 60.66 -67.51 -56.89
N PRO A 15 60.46 -67.25 -55.56
CA PRO A 15 59.78 -68.08 -54.56
C PRO A 15 58.75 -67.34 -53.67
N ARG A 16 57.88 -68.12 -53.02
CA ARG A 16 56.89 -67.68 -52.03
C ARG A 16 57.60 -67.22 -50.74
N HIS A 17 57.37 -65.97 -50.34
CA HIS A 17 57.58 -65.51 -48.97
C HIS A 17 56.24 -65.37 -48.26
N TYR A 18 56.16 -65.98 -47.08
CA TYR A 18 55.07 -65.85 -46.12
C TYR A 18 54.88 -64.38 -45.74
N SER A 19 53.71 -63.81 -46.07
CA SER A 19 53.27 -62.51 -45.56
C SER A 19 52.80 -62.70 -44.11
N LEU A 20 53.55 -62.12 -43.17
CA LEU A 20 53.10 -61.84 -41.81
C LEU A 20 51.76 -61.06 -41.87
N PRO A 21 50.79 -61.33 -40.97
CA PRO A 21 49.59 -60.52 -40.88
C PRO A 21 49.97 -59.09 -40.44
N PRO A 22 49.21 -58.05 -40.87
CA PRO A 22 49.49 -56.68 -40.47
C PRO A 22 49.36 -56.54 -38.94
N PRO A 23 50.16 -55.67 -38.29
CA PRO A 23 50.01 -55.41 -36.87
C PRO A 23 48.62 -54.82 -36.60
N SER A 24 47.96 -55.31 -35.56
CA SER A 24 46.69 -54.76 -35.07
C SER A 24 46.81 -53.25 -34.86
N PRO A 25 45.76 -52.45 -35.12
CA PRO A 25 45.83 -51.01 -34.92
C PRO A 25 46.17 -50.74 -33.45
N LEU A 26 47.30 -50.06 -33.21
CA LEU A 26 47.71 -49.63 -31.88
C LEU A 26 46.63 -48.71 -31.34
N ARG A 27 45.87 -49.19 -30.35
CA ARG A 27 44.91 -48.36 -29.61
C ARG A 27 45.65 -47.17 -29.03
N THR A 28 45.15 -45.97 -29.30
CA THR A 28 45.70 -44.76 -28.72
C THR A 28 45.35 -44.71 -27.23
N PHE A 29 46.16 -44.01 -26.44
CA PHE A 29 45.88 -43.78 -25.00
C PHE A 29 44.47 -43.18 -24.78
N SER A 30 44.01 -42.37 -25.75
CA SER A 30 42.66 -41.81 -25.78
C SER A 30 41.58 -42.88 -25.95
N ASP A 31 41.80 -43.90 -26.79
CA ASP A 31 40.84 -44.99 -26.98
C ASP A 31 40.68 -45.81 -25.68
N THR A 32 41.79 -46.11 -24.99
CA THR A 32 41.74 -46.82 -23.70
C THR A 32 41.06 -46.00 -22.61
N LEU A 33 41.29 -44.68 -22.58
CA LEU A 33 40.67 -43.80 -21.59
C LEU A 33 39.16 -43.65 -21.79
N MET A 34 38.70 -43.57 -23.05
CA MET A 34 37.26 -43.45 -23.34
C MET A 34 36.52 -44.77 -23.09
N ASP A 35 37.14 -45.92 -23.37
CA ASP A 35 36.59 -47.23 -23.00
C ASP A 35 36.51 -47.39 -21.47
N ASP A 36 37.54 -46.97 -20.73
CA ASP A 36 37.52 -46.95 -19.25
C ASP A 36 36.39 -46.06 -18.70
N ASN A 37 36.12 -44.91 -19.33
CA ASN A 37 35.00 -44.05 -18.95
C ASN A 37 33.65 -44.73 -19.16
N ILE A 38 33.47 -45.47 -20.25
CA ILE A 38 32.24 -46.24 -20.52
C ILE A 38 32.09 -47.37 -19.49
N HIS A 39 33.16 -48.10 -19.17
CA HIS A 39 33.12 -49.17 -18.18
C HIS A 39 32.85 -48.67 -16.75
N LYS A 40 33.47 -47.55 -16.36
CA LYS A 40 33.19 -46.89 -15.07
C LYS A 40 31.75 -46.40 -15.00
N ALA A 41 31.27 -45.76 -16.06
CA ALA A 41 29.89 -45.30 -16.16
C ALA A 41 28.90 -46.46 -16.12
N GLU A 42 29.18 -47.56 -16.80
CA GLU A 42 28.33 -48.74 -16.79
C GLU A 42 28.19 -49.34 -15.39
N SER A 43 29.29 -49.52 -14.66
CA SER A 43 29.26 -50.05 -13.30
C SER A 43 28.44 -49.17 -12.34
N LEU A 44 28.63 -47.84 -12.42
CA LEU A 44 27.94 -46.89 -11.54
C LEU A 44 26.48 -46.66 -11.93
N ILE A 45 26.17 -46.54 -13.23
CA ILE A 45 24.80 -46.29 -13.71
C ILE A 45 23.92 -47.52 -13.49
N THR A 46 24.42 -48.73 -13.76
CA THR A 46 23.64 -49.96 -13.57
C THR A 46 23.41 -50.29 -12.09
N LYS A 47 24.37 -49.95 -11.20
CA LYS A 47 24.18 -50.05 -9.74
C LYS A 47 22.94 -49.30 -9.27
N TRP A 48 22.68 -48.15 -9.88
CA TRP A 48 21.54 -47.27 -9.58
C TRP A 48 20.43 -47.35 -10.63
N ASP A 49 20.37 -48.42 -11.44
CA ASP A 49 19.24 -48.69 -12.34
C ASP A 49 18.14 -49.47 -11.61
N TYR A 50 17.16 -48.72 -11.11
CA TYR A 50 16.09 -49.25 -10.27
C TYR A 50 15.10 -50.13 -11.05
N ASN A 51 15.06 -50.04 -12.38
CA ASN A 51 14.18 -50.88 -13.19
C ASN A 51 14.69 -52.33 -13.30
N ASN A 52 16.01 -52.54 -13.20
CA ASN A 52 16.63 -53.86 -13.34
C ASN A 52 16.74 -54.61 -11.98
N ASN A 53 16.73 -53.88 -10.86
CA ASN A 53 16.80 -54.43 -9.51
C ASN A 53 15.46 -55.00 -8.96
N ASN A 54 14.39 -54.97 -9.75
CA ASN A 54 13.09 -55.53 -9.38
C ASN A 54 13.11 -57.05 -9.11
N ASN A 55 14.14 -57.77 -9.57
CA ASN A 55 14.16 -59.23 -9.57
C ASN A 55 15.03 -59.93 -8.52
N ASN A 56 15.78 -59.23 -7.65
CA ASN A 56 16.57 -59.94 -6.63
C ASN A 56 16.60 -59.27 -5.25
N SER A 57 15.95 -59.96 -4.30
CA SER A 57 16.02 -59.84 -2.82
C SER A 57 15.29 -58.70 -2.10
N VAL A 58 14.88 -58.95 -0.85
CA VAL A 58 14.17 -58.00 0.04
C VAL A 58 15.05 -56.80 0.42
N SER A 59 16.39 -56.94 0.39
CA SER A 59 17.34 -55.86 0.65
C SER A 59 17.36 -54.80 -0.48
N SER A 60 17.07 -55.17 -1.73
CA SER A 60 17.00 -54.18 -2.83
C SER A 60 15.77 -53.29 -2.73
N ARG A 61 14.70 -53.73 -2.06
CA ARG A 61 13.50 -52.90 -1.81
C ARG A 61 13.75 -51.80 -0.77
N LEU A 62 14.66 -52.03 0.18
CA LEU A 62 15.09 -51.04 1.17
C LEU A 62 16.06 -50.03 0.55
N SER A 63 16.99 -50.48 -0.31
CA SER A 63 17.87 -49.61 -1.12
C SER A 63 17.12 -48.85 -2.21
N ASN A 64 15.97 -49.34 -2.67
CA ASN A 64 15.08 -48.61 -3.58
C ASN A 64 14.43 -47.38 -2.93
N SER A 65 14.51 -47.26 -1.60
CA SER A 65 14.04 -46.10 -0.83
C SER A 65 15.16 -45.11 -0.45
N SER A 66 16.43 -45.46 -0.66
CA SER A 66 17.57 -44.55 -0.41
C SER A 66 17.86 -43.74 -1.66
N SER A 67 17.61 -42.42 -1.61
CA SER A 67 17.98 -41.47 -2.65
C SER A 67 19.50 -41.48 -2.87
N LEU A 68 19.95 -41.36 -4.12
CA LEU A 68 21.38 -41.21 -4.47
C LEU A 68 22.04 -40.04 -3.73
N PHE A 69 21.25 -39.02 -3.40
CA PHE A 69 21.68 -37.82 -2.68
C PHE A 69 21.41 -37.91 -1.17
N SER A 70 20.97 -39.06 -0.65
CA SER A 70 20.83 -39.33 0.78
C SER A 70 22.07 -40.04 1.34
N GLY A 71 22.69 -39.49 2.40
CA GLY A 71 23.90 -40.05 3.04
C GLY A 71 25.21 -39.37 2.60
N THR A 72 26.27 -40.15 2.35
CA THR A 72 27.57 -39.61 1.90
C THR A 72 27.49 -39.13 0.45
N ARG A 73 27.52 -37.81 0.22
CA ARG A 73 27.49 -37.14 -1.11
C ARG A 73 28.61 -37.55 -2.09
N LEU A 74 29.51 -38.41 -1.66
CA LEU A 74 30.57 -38.98 -2.49
C LEU A 74 29.99 -39.81 -3.64
N ASP A 75 28.95 -40.61 -3.37
CA ASP A 75 28.32 -41.47 -4.39
C ASP A 75 27.61 -40.64 -5.46
N ALA A 76 26.89 -39.58 -5.05
CA ALA A 76 26.28 -38.61 -5.97
C ALA A 76 27.33 -37.90 -6.84
N LYS A 77 28.46 -37.47 -6.25
CA LYS A 77 29.54 -36.85 -6.99
C LYS A 77 30.17 -37.81 -8.01
N HIS A 78 30.50 -39.03 -7.60
CA HIS A 78 31.04 -40.06 -8.49
C HIS A 78 30.07 -40.40 -9.62
N TYR A 79 28.77 -40.41 -9.34
CA TYR A 79 27.75 -40.64 -10.34
C TYR A 79 27.72 -39.51 -11.39
N ILE A 80 27.71 -38.24 -10.95
CA ILE A 80 27.77 -37.07 -11.85
C ILE A 80 29.06 -37.09 -12.69
N ASP A 81 30.20 -37.39 -12.08
CA ASP A 81 31.50 -37.46 -12.76
C ASP A 81 31.52 -38.59 -13.81
N ALA A 82 30.91 -39.74 -13.50
CA ALA A 82 30.75 -40.84 -14.43
C ALA A 82 29.86 -40.48 -15.63
N VAL A 83 28.78 -39.72 -15.41
CA VAL A 83 27.92 -39.21 -16.49
C VAL A 83 28.67 -38.22 -17.39
N LYS A 84 29.46 -37.30 -16.81
CA LYS A 84 30.31 -36.37 -17.58
C LYS A 84 31.39 -37.11 -18.37
N GLY A 85 31.99 -38.14 -17.78
CA GLY A 85 32.93 -39.04 -18.44
C GLY A 85 32.29 -39.78 -19.62
N LEU A 86 31.08 -40.33 -19.42
CA LEU A 86 30.30 -40.98 -20.47
C LEU A 86 29.99 -40.03 -21.62
N GLN A 87 29.59 -38.79 -21.32
CA GLN A 87 29.34 -37.78 -22.36
C GLN A 87 30.60 -37.46 -23.17
N SER A 88 31.76 -37.37 -22.52
CA SER A 88 33.04 -37.13 -23.18
C SER A 88 33.41 -38.31 -24.09
N ALA A 89 33.20 -39.54 -23.63
CA ALA A 89 33.40 -40.75 -24.42
C ALA A 89 32.44 -40.82 -25.62
N MET A 90 31.17 -40.45 -25.45
CA MET A 90 30.20 -40.38 -26.55
C MET A 90 30.62 -39.35 -27.62
N LYS A 91 31.05 -38.14 -27.21
CA LYS A 91 31.55 -37.11 -28.14
C LYS A 91 32.75 -37.61 -28.94
N TYR A 92 33.67 -38.34 -28.29
CA TYR A 92 34.83 -38.94 -28.94
C TYR A 92 34.44 -40.04 -29.93
N LEU A 93 33.56 -40.97 -29.52
CA LEU A 93 33.09 -42.07 -30.37
C LEU A 93 32.35 -41.57 -31.61
N VAL A 94 31.52 -40.54 -31.47
CA VAL A 94 30.84 -39.90 -32.62
C VAL A 94 31.83 -39.33 -33.63
N ALA A 95 32.96 -38.80 -33.17
CA ALA A 95 33.99 -38.23 -34.05
C ALA A 95 34.83 -39.30 -34.78
N GLN A 96 34.93 -40.51 -34.22
CA GLN A 96 35.73 -41.58 -34.80
C GLN A 96 34.92 -42.60 -35.61
N ASP A 97 33.83 -43.11 -35.05
CA ASP A 97 32.96 -44.11 -35.67
C ASP A 97 31.50 -43.91 -35.25
N PRO A 98 30.69 -43.23 -36.09
CA PRO A 98 29.28 -42.98 -35.84
C PRO A 98 28.41 -44.25 -35.77
N SER A 99 28.92 -45.40 -36.22
CA SER A 99 28.19 -46.67 -36.30
C SER A 99 28.60 -47.69 -35.24
N SER A 100 29.49 -47.30 -34.31
CA SER A 100 30.04 -48.19 -33.30
C SER A 100 28.97 -48.72 -32.34
N ALA A 101 28.99 -50.03 -32.09
CA ALA A 101 28.16 -50.67 -31.06
C ALA A 101 28.41 -50.09 -29.65
N TYR A 102 29.61 -49.55 -29.40
CA TYR A 102 29.95 -48.85 -28.15
C TYR A 102 29.19 -47.53 -28.01
N LEU A 103 28.92 -46.83 -29.12
CA LEU A 103 28.12 -45.60 -29.10
C LEU A 103 26.66 -45.90 -28.73
N LEU A 104 26.07 -46.96 -29.30
CA LEU A 104 24.72 -47.39 -28.94
C LEU A 104 24.61 -47.79 -27.45
N ARG A 105 25.62 -48.50 -26.93
CA ARG A 105 25.70 -48.85 -25.51
C ARG A 105 25.81 -47.61 -24.63
N ALA A 106 26.69 -46.67 -24.99
CA ALA A 106 26.86 -45.42 -24.27
C ALA A 106 25.60 -44.54 -24.28
N GLN A 107 24.86 -44.51 -25.41
CA GLN A 107 23.56 -43.84 -25.50
C GLN A 107 22.51 -44.46 -24.58
N SER A 108 22.43 -45.79 -24.52
CA SER A 108 21.52 -46.49 -23.61
C SER A 108 21.85 -46.20 -22.15
N LEU A 109 23.14 -46.24 -21.77
CA LEU A 109 23.60 -45.86 -20.44
C LEU A 109 23.27 -44.41 -20.09
N MET A 110 23.44 -43.48 -21.05
CA MET A 110 23.09 -42.08 -20.85
C MET A 110 21.58 -41.91 -20.58
N GLN A 111 20.71 -42.61 -21.29
CA GLN A 111 19.26 -42.55 -21.04
C GLN A 111 18.88 -43.07 -19.65
N ILE A 112 19.49 -44.16 -19.20
CA ILE A 112 19.28 -44.70 -17.84
C ILE A 112 19.77 -43.69 -16.80
N ALA A 113 20.93 -43.08 -17.06
CA ALA A 113 21.50 -42.10 -16.15
C ALA A 113 20.61 -40.87 -15.99
N MET A 114 20.08 -40.34 -17.10
CA MET A 114 19.20 -39.18 -17.08
C MET A 114 17.88 -39.46 -16.36
N LYS A 115 17.24 -40.62 -16.60
CA LYS A 115 16.02 -41.02 -15.85
C LYS A 115 16.25 -41.07 -14.35
N THR A 116 17.44 -41.53 -13.94
CA THR A 116 17.82 -41.57 -12.52
C THR A 116 17.97 -40.15 -11.97
N LEU A 117 18.71 -39.27 -12.66
CA LEU A 117 18.87 -37.87 -12.26
C LEU A 117 17.54 -37.11 -12.24
N GLU A 118 16.65 -37.32 -13.21
CA GLU A 118 15.30 -36.74 -13.25
C GLU A 118 14.50 -37.10 -11.99
N ARG A 119 14.56 -38.37 -11.57
CA ARG A 119 13.86 -38.84 -10.38
C ARG A 119 14.47 -38.26 -9.11
N GLU A 120 15.80 -38.25 -8.99
CA GLU A 120 16.49 -37.66 -7.83
C GLU A 120 16.19 -36.17 -7.71
N PHE A 121 16.22 -35.44 -8.83
CA PHE A 121 15.88 -34.03 -8.89
C PHE A 121 14.44 -33.77 -8.42
N HIS A 122 13.49 -34.58 -8.89
CA HIS A 122 12.10 -34.52 -8.42
C HIS A 122 11.97 -34.85 -6.93
N GLN A 123 12.68 -35.88 -6.44
CA GLN A 123 12.64 -36.29 -5.04
C GLN A 123 13.21 -35.20 -4.12
N ILE A 124 14.33 -34.56 -4.47
CA ILE A 124 14.92 -33.49 -3.68
C ILE A 124 13.98 -32.28 -3.62
N LEU A 125 13.38 -31.89 -4.74
CA LEU A 125 12.39 -30.80 -4.78
C LEU A 125 11.17 -31.08 -3.90
N LYS A 126 10.70 -32.34 -3.89
CA LYS A 126 9.51 -32.75 -3.12
C LYS A 126 9.81 -32.93 -1.63
N ALA A 127 10.96 -33.51 -1.29
CA ALA A 127 11.35 -33.80 0.09
C ALA A 127 11.74 -32.53 0.86
N ASN A 128 12.23 -31.50 0.16
CA ASN A 128 12.64 -30.23 0.76
C ASN A 128 11.60 -29.12 0.54
N ARG A 129 10.30 -29.47 0.44
CA ARG A 129 9.23 -28.51 0.20
C ARG A 129 9.21 -27.37 1.25
N GLU A 130 9.38 -27.73 2.51
CA GLU A 130 9.37 -26.77 3.65
C GLU A 130 10.67 -25.95 3.72
N TYR A 131 11.83 -26.54 3.37
CA TYR A 131 13.13 -25.85 3.41
C TYR A 131 13.44 -25.01 2.16
N LEU A 132 12.71 -25.26 1.06
CA LEU A 132 12.73 -24.45 -0.16
C LEU A 132 11.52 -23.51 -0.22
N ASP A 133 10.87 -23.29 0.93
CA ASP A 133 9.79 -22.31 1.00
C ASP A 133 10.37 -20.89 0.79
N PRO A 134 9.72 -20.06 -0.04
CA PRO A 134 10.23 -18.75 -0.41
C PRO A 134 10.50 -17.78 0.76
N GLU A 135 9.83 -17.95 1.92
CA GLU A 135 10.16 -17.18 3.13
C GLU A 135 11.58 -17.49 3.64
N THR A 136 11.93 -18.78 3.72
CA THR A 136 13.26 -19.23 4.15
C THR A 136 14.36 -18.77 3.20
N VAL A 137 14.07 -18.72 1.89
CA VAL A 137 15.02 -18.28 0.86
C VAL A 137 15.19 -16.76 0.83
N SER A 138 14.12 -15.99 1.04
CA SER A 138 14.15 -14.52 1.06
C SER A 138 14.93 -13.98 2.28
N ASN A 139 14.61 -14.48 3.48
CA ASN A 139 15.28 -14.10 4.74
C ASN A 139 16.79 -14.39 4.71
N ARG A 140 17.20 -15.46 4.00
CA ARG A 140 18.60 -15.80 3.78
C ARG A 140 19.35 -14.72 3.00
N SER A 141 18.72 -14.18 1.95
CA SER A 141 19.36 -13.17 1.09
C SER A 141 19.61 -11.87 1.86
N GLU A 142 18.65 -11.46 2.70
CA GLU A 142 18.79 -10.28 3.57
C GLU A 142 19.90 -10.46 4.62
N THR A 143 20.02 -11.66 5.20
CA THR A 143 21.07 -11.99 6.17
C THR A 143 22.46 -12.03 5.52
N LEU A 144 22.55 -12.55 4.28
CA LEU A 144 23.80 -12.56 3.51
C LEU A 144 24.19 -11.18 2.98
N SER A 145 23.23 -10.32 2.62
CA SER A 145 23.48 -8.93 2.20
C SER A 145 23.90 -8.03 3.37
N ASN A 146 23.33 -8.25 4.56
CA ASN A 146 23.74 -7.52 5.77
C ASN A 146 25.12 -7.96 6.28
N ARG A 147 25.50 -9.23 6.11
CA ARG A 147 26.85 -9.71 6.45
C ARG A 147 27.94 -9.27 5.48
N SER A 148 27.58 -8.98 4.22
CA SER A 148 28.53 -8.52 3.20
C SER A 148 28.72 -6.99 3.20
N SER A 149 27.97 -6.25 4.03
CA SER A 149 28.06 -4.78 4.17
C SER A 149 28.72 -4.30 5.47
N THR A 150 29.17 -5.19 6.36
CA THR A 150 29.79 -4.85 7.65
C THR A 150 31.28 -5.15 7.76
N ASP A 151 32.03 -5.11 6.66
CA ASP A 151 33.50 -5.16 6.73
C ASP A 151 34.07 -3.88 6.12
N PHE A 152 34.06 -2.79 6.91
CA PHE A 152 34.98 -1.64 6.91
C PHE A 152 34.36 -0.48 7.72
N GLY A 153 34.78 -0.32 8.98
CA GLY A 153 34.49 0.91 9.74
C GLY A 153 34.42 0.71 11.26
N GLN A 154 35.43 1.21 11.96
CA GLN A 154 35.66 1.09 13.39
C GLN A 154 34.62 1.83 14.28
N ASN A 155 34.42 1.23 15.47
CA ASN A 155 34.08 1.81 16.79
C ASN A 155 33.45 3.22 16.86
N SER A 156 32.26 3.30 17.51
CA SER A 156 32.11 4.13 18.71
C SER A 156 30.90 3.72 19.56
N PHE A 157 31.13 3.79 20.86
CA PHE A 157 30.31 3.49 22.05
C PHE A 157 28.92 4.17 22.10
N SER A 158 27.91 3.48 22.64
CA SER A 158 27.00 4.02 23.68
C SER A 158 26.04 2.93 24.21
N ASP A 159 26.04 2.78 25.54
CA ASP A 159 25.10 2.05 26.39
C ASP A 159 23.62 2.27 26.02
N PHE A 160 22.84 1.19 26.01
CA PHE A 160 21.60 1.11 26.81
C PHE A 160 21.23 -0.35 27.07
N ASP A 161 20.89 -0.60 28.33
CA ASP A 161 20.74 -1.87 29.02
C ASP A 161 19.33 -2.46 28.75
N GLU A 162 19.24 -3.65 28.14
CA GLU A 162 18.02 -4.47 28.19
C GLU A 162 18.41 -5.94 28.37
N ILE A 163 18.31 -6.40 29.61
CA ILE A 163 18.53 -7.78 30.01
C ILE A 163 17.35 -8.61 29.48
N VAL A 164 17.50 -9.19 28.29
CA VAL A 164 16.68 -10.29 27.81
C VAL A 164 17.46 -11.59 28.03
N SER A 165 16.80 -12.57 28.64
CA SER A 165 17.31 -13.90 28.95
C SER A 165 17.97 -14.57 27.73
N ASP A 166 19.29 -14.79 27.80
CA ASP A 166 20.16 -15.34 26.73
C ASP A 166 19.90 -16.82 26.39
N ASP A 167 19.03 -17.51 27.14
CA ASP A 167 18.76 -18.96 26.96
C ASP A 167 17.67 -19.27 25.92
N GLU A 168 16.79 -18.32 25.56
CA GLU A 168 15.70 -18.56 24.60
C GLU A 168 16.09 -18.23 23.14
N PHE A 169 17.08 -17.34 22.95
CA PHE A 169 17.62 -16.98 21.63
C PHE A 169 18.52 -18.07 21.03
N ARG A 170 19.20 -18.87 21.87
CA ARG A 170 20.14 -19.90 21.43
C ARG A 170 19.45 -21.15 20.88
N LEU A 171 18.30 -21.53 21.45
CA LEU A 171 17.50 -22.68 21.00
C LEU A 171 16.75 -22.40 19.68
N ALA A 172 16.28 -21.17 19.48
CA ALA A 172 15.68 -20.75 18.20
C ALA A 172 16.76 -20.58 17.10
N GLY A 173 17.96 -20.10 17.46
CA GLY A 173 19.08 -19.94 16.53
C GLY A 173 19.67 -21.26 15.99
N GLU A 174 19.68 -22.33 16.79
CA GLU A 174 20.14 -23.65 16.33
C GLU A 174 19.18 -24.28 15.32
N GLY A 175 17.86 -24.19 15.54
CA GLY A 175 16.86 -24.70 14.60
C GLY A 175 16.85 -23.95 13.25
N VAL A 176 17.06 -22.64 13.28
CA VAL A 176 17.19 -21.81 12.06
C VAL A 176 18.48 -22.15 11.30
N ALA A 177 19.61 -22.31 12.00
CA ALA A 177 20.88 -22.68 11.38
C ALA A 177 20.86 -24.09 10.74
N ASP A 178 20.13 -25.04 11.33
CA ASP A 178 19.96 -26.38 10.78
C ASP A 178 19.03 -26.42 9.57
N ALA A 179 17.93 -25.64 9.59
CA ALA A 179 17.04 -25.47 8.44
C ALA A 179 17.76 -24.76 7.27
N GLU A 180 18.56 -23.73 7.54
CA GLU A 180 19.40 -23.06 6.54
C GLU A 180 20.42 -24.01 5.93
N ARG A 181 21.07 -24.83 6.76
CA ARG A 181 22.04 -25.84 6.30
C ARG A 181 21.36 -26.88 5.41
N ALA A 182 20.19 -27.40 5.81
CA ALA A 182 19.41 -28.34 4.99
C ALA A 182 19.01 -27.73 3.64
N SER A 183 18.54 -26.47 3.63
CA SER A 183 18.18 -25.74 2.41
C SER A 183 19.37 -25.52 1.48
N MET A 184 20.52 -25.06 1.98
CA MET A 184 21.74 -24.88 1.17
C MET A 184 22.21 -26.18 0.54
N LEU A 185 22.14 -27.28 1.29
CA LEU A 185 22.53 -28.59 0.81
C LEU A 185 21.61 -29.05 -0.33
N ALA A 186 20.28 -28.91 -0.16
CA ALA A 186 19.32 -29.21 -1.21
C ALA A 186 19.55 -28.35 -2.47
N VAL A 187 19.82 -27.05 -2.33
CA VAL A 187 20.10 -26.16 -3.47
C VAL A 187 21.38 -26.57 -4.21
N ASN A 188 22.44 -26.92 -3.48
CA ASN A 188 23.69 -27.40 -4.08
C ASN A 188 23.51 -28.73 -4.81
N ASP A 189 22.73 -29.65 -4.24
CA ASP A 189 22.43 -30.94 -4.86
C ASP A 189 21.58 -30.74 -6.13
N LEU A 190 20.56 -29.87 -6.08
CA LEU A 190 19.76 -29.48 -7.26
C LEU A 190 20.62 -28.84 -8.36
N LYS A 191 21.52 -27.92 -7.98
CA LYS A 191 22.43 -27.27 -8.92
C LYS A 191 23.36 -28.29 -9.59
N ALA A 192 23.95 -29.20 -8.82
CA ALA A 192 24.86 -30.21 -9.37
C ALA A 192 24.16 -31.13 -10.39
N ILE A 193 22.90 -31.49 -10.13
CA ILE A 193 22.08 -32.26 -11.06
C ILE A 193 21.73 -31.41 -12.29
N ALA A 194 21.28 -30.17 -12.10
CA ALA A 194 20.90 -29.27 -13.18
C ALA A 194 22.09 -29.00 -14.14
N ASP A 195 23.26 -28.66 -13.63
CA ASP A 195 24.49 -28.46 -14.41
C ASP A 195 24.85 -29.72 -15.21
N CYS A 196 24.71 -30.91 -14.59
CA CYS A 196 24.95 -32.18 -15.26
C CYS A 196 23.96 -32.40 -16.41
N MET A 197 22.66 -32.27 -16.17
CA MET A 197 21.62 -32.49 -17.18
C MET A 197 21.67 -31.46 -18.30
N ILE A 198 21.95 -30.19 -18.01
CA ILE A 198 22.07 -29.12 -19.01
C ILE A 198 23.28 -29.38 -19.90
N SER A 199 24.44 -29.65 -19.30
CA SER A 199 25.67 -29.91 -20.06
C SER A 199 25.59 -31.17 -20.94
N THR A 200 24.76 -32.17 -20.57
CA THR A 200 24.52 -33.39 -21.35
C THR A 200 23.44 -33.26 -22.44
N GLY A 201 22.73 -32.13 -22.51
CA GLY A 201 21.69 -31.87 -23.52
C GLY A 201 20.26 -32.20 -23.07
N TYR A 202 20.05 -32.50 -21.78
CA TYR A 202 18.76 -32.80 -21.15
C TYR A 202 18.20 -31.62 -20.32
N GLY A 203 18.61 -30.39 -20.65
CA GLY A 203 18.18 -29.19 -19.92
C GLY A 203 16.66 -28.97 -19.97
N ARG A 204 16.00 -29.34 -21.08
CA ARG A 204 14.54 -29.20 -21.22
C ARG A 204 13.81 -30.10 -20.21
N GLU A 205 14.30 -31.31 -20.01
CA GLU A 205 13.75 -32.28 -19.06
C GLU A 205 13.90 -31.80 -17.62
N CYS A 206 15.10 -31.32 -17.28
CA CYS A 206 15.40 -30.74 -15.98
C CYS A 206 14.46 -29.56 -15.65
N VAL A 207 14.35 -28.60 -16.57
CA VAL A 207 13.50 -27.39 -16.39
C VAL A 207 12.04 -27.78 -16.25
N ARG A 208 11.54 -28.73 -17.04
CA ARG A 208 10.15 -29.18 -16.96
C ARG A 208 9.81 -29.75 -15.58
N ILE A 209 10.70 -30.55 -15.00
CA ILE A 209 10.51 -31.11 -13.65
C ILE A 209 10.56 -30.00 -12.61
N TYR A 210 11.53 -29.08 -12.72
CA TYR A 210 11.66 -27.94 -11.82
C TYR A 210 10.38 -27.10 -11.80
N VAL A 211 9.95 -26.63 -12.98
CA VAL A 211 8.76 -25.79 -13.15
C VAL A 211 7.52 -26.52 -12.65
N LEU A 212 7.32 -27.79 -12.97
CA LEU A 212 6.15 -28.55 -12.53
C LEU A 212 6.01 -28.55 -11.00
N VAL A 213 7.08 -28.84 -10.28
CA VAL A 213 7.05 -28.93 -8.81
C VAL A 213 6.95 -27.54 -8.18
N ARG A 214 7.81 -26.60 -8.60
CA ARG A 214 7.86 -25.25 -8.02
C ARG A 214 6.60 -24.44 -8.31
N LYS A 215 6.03 -24.54 -9.52
CA LYS A 215 4.74 -23.92 -9.87
C LYS A 215 3.63 -24.42 -8.96
N SER A 216 3.55 -25.73 -8.71
CA SER A 216 2.56 -26.28 -7.78
C SER A 216 2.71 -25.71 -6.36
N ILE A 217 3.94 -25.49 -5.89
CA ILE A 217 4.20 -24.92 -4.56
C ILE A 217 3.80 -23.44 -4.50
N VAL A 218 4.20 -22.66 -5.50
CA VAL A 218 3.89 -21.23 -5.59
C VAL A 218 2.38 -21.00 -5.75
N ASP A 219 1.71 -21.77 -6.61
CA ASP A 219 0.26 -21.67 -6.81
C ASP A 219 -0.51 -22.05 -5.54
N GLU A 220 -0.08 -23.08 -4.80
CA GLU A 220 -0.68 -23.46 -3.52
C GLU A 220 -0.47 -22.37 -2.45
N ALA A 221 0.72 -21.77 -2.39
CA ALA A 221 1.02 -20.67 -1.47
C ALA A 221 0.14 -19.44 -1.78
N LEU A 222 0.01 -19.05 -3.05
CA LEU A 222 -0.88 -17.96 -3.47
C LEU A 222 -2.34 -18.25 -3.13
N TYR A 223 -2.79 -19.49 -3.34
CA TYR A 223 -4.14 -19.90 -2.97
C TYR A 223 -4.38 -19.75 -1.46
N ASN A 224 -3.44 -20.18 -0.62
CA ASN A 224 -3.53 -20.05 0.84
C ASN A 224 -3.49 -18.60 1.32
N LEU A 225 -2.81 -17.71 0.58
CA LEU A 225 -2.85 -16.26 0.81
C LEU A 225 -4.17 -15.60 0.37
N GLY A 226 -5.08 -16.35 -0.26
CA GLY A 226 -6.37 -15.84 -0.74
C GLY A 226 -6.33 -15.20 -2.13
N VAL A 227 -5.26 -15.45 -2.91
CA VAL A 227 -5.18 -15.03 -4.32
C VAL A 227 -6.01 -15.99 -5.17
N GLU A 228 -7.29 -15.67 -5.28
CA GLU A 228 -8.26 -16.45 -6.05
C GLU A 228 -8.38 -15.97 -7.49
N GLN A 229 -8.63 -16.92 -8.41
CA GLN A 229 -9.07 -16.58 -9.76
C GLN A 229 -10.51 -16.05 -9.71
N LEU A 230 -10.65 -14.72 -9.75
CA LEU A 230 -11.93 -14.02 -9.77
C LEU A 230 -12.18 -13.38 -11.12
N SER A 231 -13.40 -13.54 -11.64
CA SER A 231 -13.86 -12.79 -12.81
C SER A 231 -14.52 -11.48 -12.37
N PHE A 232 -14.40 -10.46 -13.21
CA PHE A 232 -15.05 -9.16 -12.96
C PHE A 232 -16.58 -9.30 -12.76
N SER A 233 -17.22 -10.18 -13.55
CA SER A 233 -18.67 -10.41 -13.47
C SER A 233 -19.11 -11.02 -12.14
N ARG A 234 -18.26 -11.84 -11.50
CA ARG A 234 -18.51 -12.39 -10.16
C ARG A 234 -18.28 -11.32 -9.10
N LEU A 235 -17.19 -10.57 -9.19
CA LEU A 235 -16.85 -9.50 -8.25
C LEU A 235 -17.95 -8.41 -8.21
N GLN A 236 -18.48 -8.03 -9.37
CA GLN A 236 -19.52 -7.00 -9.45
C GLN A 236 -20.86 -7.40 -8.79
N LYS A 237 -21.14 -8.70 -8.70
CA LYS A 237 -22.38 -9.23 -8.11
C LYS A 237 -22.28 -9.43 -6.59
N MET A 238 -21.10 -9.31 -6.02
CA MET A 238 -20.87 -9.48 -4.59
C MET A 238 -21.26 -8.22 -3.80
N ASP A 239 -21.70 -8.43 -2.56
CA ASP A 239 -21.90 -7.33 -1.62
C ASP A 239 -20.58 -6.65 -1.29
N TRP A 240 -20.63 -5.34 -1.05
CA TRP A 240 -19.43 -4.54 -0.81
C TRP A 240 -18.64 -5.04 0.42
N GLU A 241 -19.31 -5.47 1.49
CA GLU A 241 -18.65 -5.99 2.69
C GLU A 241 -17.76 -7.20 2.37
N VAL A 242 -18.20 -8.08 1.47
CA VAL A 242 -17.43 -9.24 1.01
C VAL A 242 -16.25 -8.80 0.15
N VAL A 243 -16.45 -7.82 -0.73
CA VAL A 243 -15.38 -7.25 -1.57
C VAL A 243 -14.33 -6.57 -0.69
N GLU A 244 -14.74 -5.80 0.32
CA GLU A 244 -13.84 -5.15 1.27
C GLU A 244 -12.98 -6.17 2.02
N LEU A 245 -13.59 -7.27 2.50
CA LEU A 245 -12.83 -8.36 3.11
C LEU A 245 -11.81 -8.95 2.13
N LYS A 246 -12.19 -9.17 0.87
CA LYS A 246 -11.24 -9.66 -0.15
C LYS A 246 -10.10 -8.67 -0.43
N ILE A 247 -10.38 -7.36 -0.42
CA ILE A 247 -9.34 -6.33 -0.52
C ILE A 247 -8.37 -6.41 0.66
N LYS A 248 -8.87 -6.57 1.90
CA LYS A 248 -8.00 -6.73 3.08
C LYS A 248 -7.10 -7.97 2.99
N HIS A 249 -7.65 -9.11 2.58
CA HIS A 249 -6.84 -10.31 2.36
C HIS A 249 -5.81 -10.09 1.24
N TRP A 250 -6.22 -9.43 0.16
CA TRP A 250 -5.32 -9.07 -0.94
C TRP A 250 -4.18 -8.15 -0.50
N LEU A 251 -4.42 -7.16 0.37
CA LEU A 251 -3.38 -6.27 0.89
C LEU A 251 -2.30 -7.05 1.66
N ASN A 252 -2.71 -8.05 2.46
CA ASN A 252 -1.78 -8.93 3.15
C ASN A 252 -1.05 -9.85 2.17
N ALA A 253 -1.79 -10.45 1.23
CA ALA A 253 -1.25 -11.32 0.21
C ALA A 253 -0.23 -10.60 -0.68
N MET A 254 -0.44 -9.32 -1.01
CA MET A 254 0.46 -8.49 -1.80
C MET A 254 1.83 -8.37 -1.13
N LYS A 255 1.86 -8.05 0.17
CA LYS A 255 3.10 -7.90 0.94
C LYS A 255 3.88 -9.21 1.00
N VAL A 256 3.21 -10.32 1.32
CA VAL A 256 3.85 -11.64 1.38
C VAL A 256 4.28 -12.11 -0.01
N ALA A 257 3.42 -11.98 -1.02
CA ALA A 257 3.71 -12.48 -2.36
C ALA A 257 4.92 -11.80 -3.00
N VAL A 258 5.06 -10.48 -2.86
CA VAL A 258 6.22 -9.75 -3.40
C VAL A 258 7.43 -9.84 -2.48
N GLY A 259 7.25 -9.69 -1.17
CA GLY A 259 8.34 -9.67 -0.20
C GLY A 259 9.04 -11.03 -0.05
N THR A 260 8.28 -12.12 -0.11
CA THR A 260 8.80 -13.46 0.17
C THR A 260 8.63 -14.41 -1.01
N LEU A 261 7.41 -14.58 -1.52
CA LEU A 261 7.10 -15.64 -2.50
C LEU A 261 7.84 -15.49 -3.83
N PHE A 262 7.63 -14.38 -4.52
CA PHE A 262 8.27 -14.14 -5.81
C PHE A 262 9.75 -13.85 -5.67
N ASN A 263 10.17 -13.15 -4.61
CA ASN A 263 11.59 -12.88 -4.36
C ASN A 263 12.37 -14.18 -4.08
N GLY A 264 11.84 -15.04 -3.21
CA GLY A 264 12.43 -16.33 -2.88
C GLY A 264 12.52 -17.25 -4.09
N GLU A 265 11.47 -17.31 -4.94
CA GLU A 265 11.52 -18.12 -6.17
C GLU A 265 12.54 -17.57 -7.18
N ARG A 266 12.68 -16.23 -7.28
CA ARG A 266 13.72 -15.59 -8.10
C ARG A 266 15.11 -16.03 -7.67
N ILE A 267 15.41 -15.90 -6.38
CA ILE A 267 16.70 -16.30 -5.79
C ILE A 267 16.96 -17.80 -6.00
N LEU A 268 15.93 -18.64 -5.86
CA LEU A 268 16.07 -20.08 -6.03
C LEU A 268 16.37 -20.46 -7.49
N CYS A 269 15.64 -19.87 -8.45
CA CYS A 269 15.89 -20.06 -9.88
C CYS A 269 17.34 -19.66 -10.24
N ASP A 270 17.81 -18.53 -9.71
CA ASP A 270 19.17 -18.07 -9.95
C ASP A 270 20.21 -18.98 -9.28
N SER A 271 19.93 -19.47 -8.08
CA SER A 271 20.84 -20.36 -7.35
C SER A 271 21.03 -21.70 -8.09
N VAL A 272 19.93 -22.26 -8.62
CA VAL A 272 19.93 -23.56 -9.31
C VAL A 272 20.44 -23.45 -10.74
N PHE A 273 20.13 -22.37 -11.47
CA PHE A 273 20.42 -22.27 -12.92
C PHE A 273 21.36 -21.13 -13.35
N ALA A 274 21.64 -20.07 -12.58
CA ALA A 274 22.32 -18.87 -13.13
C ALA A 274 23.87 -18.90 -13.13
N ALA A 275 24.54 -20.04 -13.35
CA ALA A 275 26.00 -20.10 -13.33
C ALA A 275 26.68 -19.50 -14.58
N THR A 276 26.04 -19.56 -15.76
CA THR A 276 26.56 -19.02 -17.02
C THR A 276 25.49 -18.25 -17.82
N ALA A 277 25.91 -17.43 -18.79
CA ALA A 277 25.00 -16.61 -19.62
C ALA A 277 23.84 -17.39 -20.31
N PRO A 278 24.04 -18.59 -20.90
CA PRO A 278 22.92 -19.38 -21.42
C PRO A 278 22.01 -19.94 -20.32
N GLU A 279 22.55 -20.28 -19.16
CA GLU A 279 21.77 -20.82 -18.05
C GLU A 279 21.01 -19.73 -17.28
N LYS A 280 21.48 -18.48 -17.31
CA LYS A 280 20.71 -17.31 -16.87
C LYS A 280 19.39 -17.18 -17.65
N ARG A 281 19.39 -17.43 -18.97
CA ARG A 281 18.15 -17.44 -19.76
C ARG A 281 17.20 -18.55 -19.33
N ILE A 282 17.74 -19.69 -18.91
CA ILE A 282 16.97 -20.82 -18.39
C ILE A 282 16.35 -20.48 -17.03
N ALA A 283 17.11 -19.86 -16.13
CA ALA A 283 16.61 -19.34 -14.85
C ALA A 283 15.45 -18.39 -15.08
N GLU A 284 15.62 -17.41 -15.97
CA GLU A 284 14.60 -16.43 -16.34
C GLU A 284 13.33 -17.03 -16.93
N SER A 285 13.47 -17.98 -17.86
CA SER A 285 12.30 -18.63 -18.46
C SER A 285 11.54 -19.48 -17.44
N SER A 286 12.26 -20.15 -16.55
CA SER A 286 11.69 -21.01 -15.50
C SER A 286 10.93 -20.16 -14.48
N PHE A 287 11.56 -19.10 -13.97
CA PHE A 287 10.93 -18.15 -13.06
C PHE A 287 9.64 -17.57 -13.65
N ALA A 288 9.70 -17.14 -14.92
CA ALA A 288 8.55 -16.58 -15.60
C ALA A 288 7.43 -17.62 -15.79
N GLU A 289 7.75 -18.88 -16.08
CA GLU A 289 6.73 -19.94 -16.23
C GLU A 289 6.04 -20.30 -14.90
N ILE A 290 6.80 -20.28 -13.80
CA ILE A 290 6.31 -20.56 -12.45
C ILE A 290 5.38 -19.43 -11.99
N THR A 291 5.84 -18.18 -12.05
CA THR A 291 5.20 -17.06 -11.34
C THR A 291 4.15 -16.30 -12.15
N ARG A 292 4.17 -16.39 -13.49
CA ARG A 292 3.35 -15.52 -14.36
C ARG A 292 1.86 -15.56 -14.04
N ASP A 293 1.26 -16.75 -13.95
CA ASP A 293 -0.21 -16.84 -13.79
C ASP A 293 -0.64 -16.28 -12.42
N GLY A 294 0.09 -16.66 -11.37
CA GLY A 294 -0.10 -16.14 -10.02
C GLY A 294 0.07 -14.63 -9.91
N ALA A 295 1.14 -14.09 -10.47
CA ALA A 295 1.41 -12.66 -10.48
C ALA A 295 0.37 -11.88 -11.30
N MET A 296 -0.06 -12.42 -12.45
CA MET A 296 -1.13 -11.81 -13.25
C MET A 296 -2.47 -11.79 -12.49
N MET A 297 -2.80 -12.83 -11.72
CA MET A 297 -3.99 -12.83 -10.87
C MET A 297 -3.88 -11.80 -9.73
N LEU A 298 -2.74 -11.77 -9.03
CA LEU A 298 -2.49 -10.83 -7.94
C LEU A 298 -2.60 -9.38 -8.42
N PHE A 299 -1.86 -9.00 -9.47
CA PHE A 299 -1.86 -7.64 -9.99
C PHE A 299 -3.09 -7.32 -10.84
N GLY A 300 -3.87 -8.30 -11.29
CA GLY A 300 -5.12 -8.09 -12.02
C GLY A 300 -6.32 -7.79 -11.12
N PHE A 301 -6.29 -8.21 -9.86
CA PHE A 301 -7.39 -7.96 -8.91
C PHE A 301 -7.71 -6.46 -8.67
N PRO A 302 -6.72 -5.58 -8.45
CA PRO A 302 -6.98 -4.14 -8.28
C PRO A 302 -7.64 -3.48 -9.50
N GLU A 303 -7.27 -3.88 -10.72
CA GLU A 303 -7.94 -3.40 -11.94
C GLU A 303 -9.44 -3.74 -11.93
N MET A 304 -9.82 -4.92 -11.45
CA MET A 304 -11.23 -5.31 -11.35
C MET A 304 -11.98 -4.46 -10.31
N VAL A 305 -11.35 -4.19 -9.16
CA VAL A 305 -11.91 -3.33 -8.11
C VAL A 305 -12.11 -1.90 -8.64
N ALA A 306 -11.13 -1.36 -9.37
CA ALA A 306 -11.22 -0.04 -9.98
C ALA A 306 -12.41 0.10 -10.96
N LYS A 307 -12.81 -0.99 -11.61
CA LYS A 307 -13.97 -1.02 -12.53
C LYS A 307 -15.32 -1.06 -11.81
N CYS A 308 -15.37 -1.44 -10.53
CA CYS A 308 -16.61 -1.46 -9.77
C CYS A 308 -17.26 -0.07 -9.65
N LYS A 309 -18.55 -0.04 -9.27
CA LYS A 309 -19.29 1.22 -9.04
C LYS A 309 -18.53 2.09 -8.05
N LYS A 310 -18.24 3.33 -8.46
CA LYS A 310 -17.54 4.37 -7.70
C LYS A 310 -18.48 4.97 -6.65
N THR A 311 -18.12 4.88 -5.38
CA THR A 311 -18.84 5.51 -4.27
C THR A 311 -17.83 6.00 -3.23
N PRO A 312 -18.15 7.04 -2.44
CA PRO A 312 -17.21 7.63 -1.48
C PRO A 312 -16.61 6.62 -0.49
N GLU A 313 -17.38 5.62 -0.07
CA GLU A 313 -16.94 4.59 0.89
C GLU A 313 -15.83 3.70 0.32
N LYS A 314 -15.81 3.52 -1.01
CA LYS A 314 -14.82 2.69 -1.71
C LYS A 314 -13.52 3.42 -2.00
N MET A 315 -13.51 4.74 -1.85
CA MET A 315 -12.35 5.59 -2.10
C MET A 315 -11.14 5.09 -1.32
N PHE A 316 -11.29 4.94 0.00
CA PHE A 316 -10.19 4.59 0.89
C PHE A 316 -9.61 3.20 0.59
N ARG A 317 -10.48 2.21 0.33
CA ARG A 317 -10.01 0.87 -0.10
C ARG A 317 -9.33 0.89 -1.47
N THR A 318 -9.73 1.78 -2.36
CA THR A 318 -9.06 1.96 -3.66
C THR A 318 -7.67 2.58 -3.47
N LEU A 319 -7.55 3.56 -2.56
CA LEU A 319 -6.29 4.19 -2.19
C LEU A 319 -5.36 3.19 -1.49
N ASP A 320 -5.85 2.38 -0.55
CA ASP A 320 -5.06 1.32 0.12
C ASP A 320 -4.40 0.38 -0.92
N MET A 321 -5.14 0.01 -1.96
CA MET A 321 -4.61 -0.86 -3.02
C MET A 321 -3.59 -0.15 -3.92
N TYR A 322 -3.80 1.14 -4.18
CA TYR A 322 -2.84 1.94 -4.94
C TYR A 322 -1.52 2.05 -4.17
N GLU A 323 -1.62 2.44 -2.90
CA GLU A 323 -0.51 2.58 -1.95
C GLU A 323 0.29 1.28 -1.85
N ALA A 324 -0.38 0.15 -1.65
CA ALA A 324 0.29 -1.14 -1.55
C ALA A 324 1.13 -1.51 -2.79
N ILE A 325 0.69 -1.13 -4.00
CA ILE A 325 1.48 -1.38 -5.22
C ILE A 325 2.60 -0.34 -5.36
N SER A 326 2.33 0.93 -5.08
CA SER A 326 3.33 2.01 -5.21
C SER A 326 4.48 1.85 -4.22
N GLU A 327 4.19 1.50 -2.96
CA GLU A 327 5.22 1.26 -1.94
C GLU A 327 6.15 0.11 -2.31
N ASN A 328 5.60 -0.94 -2.94
CA ASN A 328 6.37 -2.13 -3.34
C ASN A 328 6.91 -2.05 -4.78
N TRP A 329 6.76 -0.90 -5.46
CA TRP A 329 7.06 -0.79 -6.89
C TRP A 329 8.51 -1.14 -7.23
N GLN A 330 9.48 -0.63 -6.46
CA GLN A 330 10.91 -0.90 -6.69
C GLN A 330 11.23 -2.40 -6.58
N GLN A 331 10.62 -3.09 -5.62
CA GLN A 331 10.80 -4.53 -5.46
C GLN A 331 10.14 -5.30 -6.60
N ILE A 332 8.93 -4.91 -7.01
CA ILE A 332 8.24 -5.49 -8.18
C ILE A 332 9.09 -5.33 -9.44
N GLU A 333 9.67 -4.15 -9.67
CA GLU A 333 10.51 -3.87 -10.83
C GLU A 333 11.78 -4.72 -10.84
N SER A 334 12.43 -4.85 -9.68
CA SER A 334 13.61 -5.70 -9.50
C SER A 334 13.31 -7.18 -9.79
N ILE A 335 12.27 -7.73 -9.15
CA ILE A 335 11.86 -9.14 -9.27
C ILE A 335 11.46 -9.48 -10.71
N PHE A 336 10.76 -8.59 -11.41
CA PHE A 336 10.22 -8.82 -12.76
C PHE A 336 10.95 -8.02 -13.86
N SER A 337 12.25 -7.78 -13.67
CA SER A 337 13.09 -6.93 -14.52
C SER A 337 13.27 -7.40 -15.96
N PHE A 338 13.06 -8.70 -16.25
CA PHE A 338 13.31 -9.29 -17.57
C PHE A 338 12.10 -9.19 -18.52
N GLU A 339 12.37 -9.28 -19.82
CA GLU A 339 11.35 -9.21 -20.87
C GLU A 339 10.32 -10.36 -20.78
N SER A 340 10.74 -11.55 -20.34
CA SER A 340 9.87 -12.72 -20.13
C SER A 340 8.74 -12.45 -19.11
N THR A 341 8.94 -11.47 -18.23
CA THR A 341 8.01 -11.04 -17.18
C THR A 341 7.45 -9.64 -17.41
N ALA A 342 7.71 -9.00 -18.55
CA ALA A 342 7.27 -7.63 -18.85
C ALA A 342 5.75 -7.45 -18.69
N LYS A 343 4.96 -8.46 -19.09
CA LYS A 343 3.49 -8.45 -18.94
C LYS A 343 3.04 -8.28 -17.48
N VAL A 344 3.79 -8.81 -16.52
CA VAL A 344 3.48 -8.68 -15.08
C VAL A 344 3.66 -7.23 -14.64
N ARG A 345 4.79 -6.60 -15.00
CA ARG A 345 5.03 -5.17 -14.73
C ARG A 345 3.98 -4.30 -15.40
N THR A 346 3.65 -4.56 -16.66
CA THR A 346 2.59 -3.85 -17.38
C THR A 346 1.24 -4.00 -16.69
N GLN A 347 0.90 -5.19 -16.17
CA GLN A 347 -0.34 -5.40 -15.43
C GLN A 347 -0.38 -4.60 -14.13
N ALA A 348 0.72 -4.57 -13.37
CA ALA A 348 0.82 -3.77 -12.14
C ALA A 348 0.65 -2.26 -12.41
N VAL A 349 1.31 -1.73 -13.45
CA VAL A 349 1.14 -0.33 -13.90
C VAL A 349 -0.29 -0.07 -14.35
N THR A 350 -0.88 -0.99 -15.13
CA THR A 350 -2.27 -0.86 -15.59
C THR A 350 -3.22 -0.76 -14.40
N SER A 351 -3.01 -1.56 -13.37
CA SER A 351 -3.78 -1.50 -12.13
C SER A 351 -3.61 -0.17 -11.41
N LEU A 352 -2.38 0.35 -11.24
CA LEU A 352 -2.15 1.69 -10.67
C LEU A 352 -2.90 2.78 -11.45
N VAL A 353 -2.79 2.78 -12.78
CA VAL A 353 -3.49 3.74 -13.64
C VAL A 353 -5.00 3.64 -13.47
N LYS A 354 -5.56 2.43 -13.44
CA LYS A 354 -7.01 2.22 -13.29
C LYS A 354 -7.53 2.60 -11.91
N LEU A 355 -6.77 2.31 -10.86
CA LEU A 355 -7.08 2.77 -9.50
C LEU A 355 -7.04 4.30 -9.44
N GLY A 356 -6.02 4.94 -10.01
CA GLY A 356 -5.92 6.40 -10.11
C GLY A 356 -7.07 7.03 -10.89
N ASP A 357 -7.44 6.46 -12.05
CA ASP A 357 -8.63 6.86 -12.82
C ASP A 357 -9.91 6.80 -11.96
N ALA A 358 -10.06 5.72 -11.17
CA ALA A 358 -11.22 5.53 -10.30
C ALA A 358 -11.27 6.55 -9.16
N VAL A 359 -10.14 6.82 -8.52
CA VAL A 359 -10.00 7.87 -7.48
C VAL A 359 -10.37 9.24 -8.05
N ARG A 360 -9.81 9.62 -9.21
CA ARG A 360 -10.14 10.88 -9.88
C ARG A 360 -11.63 10.99 -10.21
N THR A 361 -12.23 9.90 -10.69
CA THR A 361 -13.68 9.84 -10.95
C THR A 361 -14.48 10.04 -9.67
N MET A 362 -14.13 9.34 -8.58
CA MET A 362 -14.80 9.49 -7.29
C MET A 362 -14.67 10.90 -6.71
N LEU A 363 -13.53 11.58 -6.89
CA LEU A 363 -13.34 12.98 -6.48
C LEU A 363 -14.23 13.94 -7.28
N SER A 364 -14.40 13.69 -8.59
CA SER A 364 -15.29 14.47 -9.45
C SER A 364 -16.77 14.24 -9.12
N ASP A 365 -17.17 12.98 -8.89
CA ASP A 365 -18.52 12.62 -8.46
C ASP A 365 -18.85 13.23 -7.09
N PHE A 366 -17.89 13.23 -6.17
CA PHE A 366 -18.02 13.86 -4.86
C PHE A 366 -18.22 15.37 -4.97
N GLU A 367 -17.42 16.07 -5.78
CA GLU A 367 -17.60 17.50 -6.08
C GLU A 367 -18.99 17.77 -6.68
N SER A 368 -19.42 16.97 -7.65
CA SER A 368 -20.73 17.10 -8.28
C SER A 368 -21.87 16.88 -7.27
N ALA A 369 -21.70 15.94 -6.35
CA ALA A 369 -22.68 15.66 -5.29
C ALA A 369 -22.83 16.86 -4.33
N ILE A 370 -21.73 17.54 -3.97
CA ILE A 370 -21.77 18.76 -3.17
C ILE A 370 -22.54 19.86 -3.90
N GLN A 371 -22.26 20.07 -5.18
CA GLN A 371 -22.92 21.10 -5.98
C GLN A 371 -24.42 20.84 -6.14
N LYS A 372 -24.82 19.57 -6.33
CA LYS A 372 -26.21 19.14 -6.52
C LYS A 372 -27.03 19.03 -5.23
N GLU A 373 -26.39 19.14 -4.07
CA GLU A 373 -27.07 19.02 -2.77
C GLU A 373 -28.22 20.05 -2.66
N PRO A 374 -29.44 19.64 -2.26
CA PRO A 374 -30.61 20.52 -2.33
C PRO A 374 -30.57 21.64 -1.28
N CYS A 375 -30.82 22.88 -1.71
CA CYS A 375 -30.87 24.05 -0.81
C CYS A 375 -32.24 24.29 -0.15
N LYS A 376 -33.12 23.29 -0.09
CA LYS A 376 -34.57 23.52 0.16
C LYS A 376 -34.92 23.98 1.58
N THR A 377 -34.09 23.67 2.57
CA THR A 377 -34.39 23.96 3.99
C THR A 377 -33.23 24.71 4.65
N THR A 378 -33.53 25.81 5.34
CA THR A 378 -32.59 26.50 6.23
C THR A 378 -32.42 25.70 7.52
N ILE A 379 -31.27 25.84 8.19
CA ILE A 379 -31.04 25.22 9.49
C ILE A 379 -31.71 26.12 10.55
N PRO A 380 -32.69 25.61 11.32
CA PRO A 380 -33.28 26.37 12.41
C PRO A 380 -32.20 26.90 13.36
N GLY A 381 -32.25 28.18 13.69
CA GLY A 381 -31.27 28.81 14.58
C GLY A 381 -29.88 29.08 13.97
N GLY A 382 -29.63 28.75 12.70
CA GLY A 382 -28.39 29.13 12.01
C GLY A 382 -27.14 28.33 12.41
N GLY A 383 -27.30 27.12 12.96
CA GLY A 383 -26.17 26.26 13.32
C GLY A 383 -25.36 25.74 12.12
N VAL A 384 -24.38 24.86 12.41
CA VAL A 384 -23.53 24.23 11.39
C VAL A 384 -24.39 23.34 10.47
N HIS A 385 -24.22 23.49 9.16
CA HIS A 385 -24.94 22.71 8.18
C HIS A 385 -24.38 21.28 8.10
N PRO A 386 -25.23 20.23 8.00
CA PRO A 386 -24.76 18.83 7.92
C PRO A 386 -23.77 18.57 6.77
N ILE A 387 -23.98 19.22 5.61
CA ILE A 387 -23.03 19.13 4.47
C ILE A 387 -21.61 19.55 4.85
N THR A 388 -21.45 20.57 5.68
CA THR A 388 -20.15 21.07 6.13
C THR A 388 -19.46 20.00 6.95
N GLY A 389 -20.17 19.40 7.91
CA GLY A 389 -19.65 18.29 8.70
C GLY A 389 -19.25 17.08 7.85
N TYR A 390 -20.13 16.66 6.94
CA TYR A 390 -19.90 15.51 6.07
C TYR A 390 -18.68 15.71 5.16
N VAL A 391 -18.62 16.83 4.44
CA VAL A 391 -17.52 17.08 3.50
C VAL A 391 -16.20 17.23 4.23
N LEU A 392 -16.18 17.99 5.33
CA LEU A 392 -14.95 18.22 6.07
C LEU A 392 -14.43 16.93 6.72
N ASN A 393 -15.31 16.05 7.22
CA ASN A 393 -14.89 14.73 7.69
C ASN A 393 -14.30 13.88 6.56
N TYR A 394 -14.95 13.86 5.39
CA TYR A 394 -14.47 13.09 4.24
C TYR A 394 -13.10 13.57 3.75
N ILE A 395 -12.91 14.87 3.57
CA ILE A 395 -11.61 15.41 3.13
C ILE A 395 -10.54 15.33 4.22
N SER A 396 -10.92 15.34 5.51
CA SER A 396 -9.97 15.08 6.60
C SER A 396 -9.37 13.68 6.48
N LEU A 397 -10.20 12.67 6.19
CA LEU A 397 -9.74 11.30 5.96
C LEU A 397 -8.89 11.19 4.68
N LEU A 398 -9.20 11.96 3.63
CA LEU A 398 -8.37 12.01 2.43
C LEU A 398 -6.98 12.61 2.68
N ALA A 399 -6.85 13.54 3.63
CA ALA A 399 -5.57 14.16 3.96
C ALA A 399 -4.55 13.12 4.47
N ASP A 400 -5.01 12.04 5.10
CA ASP A 400 -4.17 10.94 5.57
C ASP A 400 -3.51 10.19 4.42
N TYR A 401 -4.09 10.23 3.20
CA TYR A 401 -3.55 9.63 1.98
C TYR A 401 -2.81 10.65 1.08
N SER A 402 -2.37 11.77 1.65
CA SER A 402 -1.71 12.85 0.90
C SER A 402 -0.51 12.37 0.10
N GLY A 403 0.28 11.41 0.60
CA GLY A 403 1.43 10.84 -0.10
C GLY A 403 1.08 10.29 -1.48
N VAL A 404 0.14 9.34 -1.55
CA VAL A 404 -0.28 8.73 -2.82
C VAL A 404 -1.16 9.63 -3.68
N LEU A 405 -1.91 10.56 -3.06
CA LEU A 405 -2.79 11.46 -3.78
C LEU A 405 -2.03 12.51 -4.60
N VAL A 406 -0.81 12.88 -4.18
CA VAL A 406 0.07 13.77 -4.98
C VAL A 406 0.32 13.16 -6.36
N ASP A 407 0.66 11.87 -6.41
CA ASP A 407 0.96 11.16 -7.66
C ASP A 407 -0.30 10.97 -8.52
N ILE A 408 -1.44 10.66 -7.90
CA ILE A 408 -2.72 10.45 -8.61
C ILE A 408 -3.25 11.74 -9.24
N ILE A 409 -3.03 12.89 -8.59
CA ILE A 409 -3.60 14.20 -8.96
C ILE A 409 -2.64 15.03 -9.82
N ALA A 410 -1.35 14.70 -9.88
CA ALA A 410 -0.33 15.45 -10.62
C ALA A 410 -0.73 15.75 -12.09
N ASP A 411 -1.33 14.78 -12.77
CA ASP A 411 -1.75 14.91 -14.18
C ASP A 411 -3.23 15.32 -14.35
N TYR A 412 -3.93 15.66 -13.27
CA TYR A 412 -5.35 15.97 -13.33
C TYR A 412 -5.58 17.44 -13.73
N PRO A 413 -6.29 17.73 -14.82
CA PRO A 413 -6.58 19.10 -15.21
C PRO A 413 -7.41 19.78 -14.12
N GLN A 414 -6.78 20.71 -13.40
CA GLN A 414 -7.48 21.51 -12.40
C GLN A 414 -8.18 22.68 -13.10
N SER A 415 -9.41 22.99 -12.66
CA SER A 415 -9.99 24.29 -12.98
C SER A 415 -9.19 25.35 -12.20
N PRO A 416 -8.73 26.44 -12.85
CA PRO A 416 -7.92 27.44 -12.17
C PRO A 416 -8.70 28.01 -10.98
N MET A 417 -8.12 27.89 -9.79
CA MET A 417 -8.71 28.43 -8.57
C MET A 417 -8.73 29.96 -8.67
N PRO A 418 -9.82 30.64 -8.27
CA PRO A 418 -9.85 32.10 -8.22
C PRO A 418 -8.72 32.61 -7.33
N GLU A 419 -7.86 33.46 -7.91
CA GLU A 419 -6.67 34.01 -7.25
C GLU A 419 -7.00 34.69 -5.91
N SER A 420 -8.20 35.25 -5.80
CA SER A 420 -8.72 35.89 -4.58
C SER A 420 -8.95 34.94 -3.39
N PHE A 421 -9.12 33.63 -3.63
CA PHE A 421 -9.31 32.65 -2.56
C PHE A 421 -8.00 32.00 -2.11
N TYR A 422 -7.02 31.84 -2.99
CA TYR A 422 -5.73 31.19 -2.67
C TYR A 422 -4.58 32.18 -2.44
N ARG A 423 -4.48 33.26 -3.21
CA ARG A 423 -3.37 34.22 -3.15
C ARG A 423 -3.78 35.46 -2.38
N SER A 424 -2.97 35.86 -1.42
CA SER A 424 -3.14 37.14 -0.74
C SER A 424 -2.77 38.28 -1.71
N PRO A 425 -3.61 39.30 -1.91
CA PRO A 425 -3.22 40.50 -2.63
C PRO A 425 -2.45 41.40 -1.65
N ILE A 426 -1.23 41.01 -1.31
CA ILE A 426 -0.33 41.90 -0.57
C ILE A 426 1.01 41.91 -1.33
N HIS A 427 1.23 43.05 -1.99
CA HIS A 427 2.37 43.48 -2.81
C HIS A 427 2.37 43.05 -4.29
N GLU A 428 1.49 43.68 -5.07
CA GLU A 428 1.94 44.28 -6.33
C GLU A 428 2.87 45.44 -5.98
N ASP A 429 4.16 45.17 -5.82
CA ASP A 429 5.18 46.15 -6.20
C ASP A 429 6.45 45.42 -6.62
N SER A 430 6.92 45.84 -7.79
CA SER A 430 7.98 45.23 -8.57
C SER A 430 9.29 45.14 -7.79
N THR A 431 9.87 43.95 -7.68
CA THR A 431 11.25 43.66 -8.09
C THR A 431 11.58 42.18 -7.89
N SER A 432 12.14 41.61 -8.95
CA SER A 432 12.79 40.31 -9.03
C SER A 432 13.46 39.84 -7.73
N SER A 433 12.84 38.89 -7.03
CA SER A 433 13.55 37.95 -6.17
C SER A 433 12.91 36.57 -6.32
N SER A 434 13.47 35.82 -7.27
CA SER A 434 13.42 34.36 -7.29
C SER A 434 14.01 33.85 -5.97
N PHE A 435 13.19 33.53 -4.96
CA PHE A 435 13.43 32.48 -3.97
C PHE A 435 12.21 32.39 -3.04
N SER A 436 11.68 31.18 -2.88
CA SER A 436 10.53 30.80 -2.03
C SER A 436 9.13 30.85 -2.65
N THR A 437 8.91 30.02 -3.67
CA THR A 437 7.60 29.40 -3.88
C THR A 437 7.84 27.90 -4.06
N VAL A 438 7.83 27.15 -2.96
CA VAL A 438 7.56 25.72 -3.04
C VAL A 438 6.19 25.62 -3.73
N PRO A 439 6.06 24.96 -4.88
CA PRO A 439 4.76 24.75 -5.50
C PRO A 439 3.87 24.13 -4.44
N SER A 440 2.73 24.76 -4.16
CA SER A 440 1.75 24.12 -3.29
C SER A 440 1.43 22.75 -3.91
N PRO A 441 1.52 21.64 -3.16
CA PRO A 441 1.21 20.33 -3.72
C PRO A 441 -0.15 20.35 -4.41
N ALA A 442 -0.28 19.73 -5.58
CA ALA A 442 -1.54 19.71 -6.34
C ALA A 442 -2.74 19.22 -5.51
N ILE A 443 -2.48 18.36 -4.51
CA ILE A 443 -3.46 17.92 -3.50
C ILE A 443 -3.97 19.07 -2.62
N SER A 444 -3.11 19.99 -2.18
CA SER A 444 -3.52 21.14 -1.35
C SER A 444 -4.49 22.04 -2.11
N GLU A 445 -4.21 22.31 -3.39
CA GLU A 445 -5.10 23.08 -4.26
C GLU A 445 -6.45 22.37 -4.44
N ARG A 446 -6.42 21.05 -4.66
CA ARG A 446 -7.65 20.24 -4.82
C ARG A 446 -8.50 20.22 -3.54
N ILE A 447 -7.88 20.10 -2.37
CA ILE A 447 -8.58 20.13 -1.08
C ILE A 447 -9.15 21.52 -0.82
N ALA A 448 -8.38 22.58 -1.05
CA ALA A 448 -8.84 23.95 -0.92
C ALA A 448 -10.03 24.24 -1.85
N TRP A 449 -9.99 23.71 -3.08
CA TRP A 449 -11.11 23.79 -4.03
C TRP A 449 -12.37 23.12 -3.50
N LEU A 450 -12.28 21.90 -2.96
CA LEU A 450 -13.44 21.21 -2.40
C LEU A 450 -14.05 21.97 -1.21
N ILE A 451 -13.21 22.57 -0.36
CA ILE A 451 -13.68 23.44 0.73
C ILE A 451 -14.39 24.67 0.16
N LEU A 452 -13.81 25.31 -0.85
CA LEU A 452 -14.42 26.47 -1.52
C LEU A 452 -15.79 26.12 -2.11
N VAL A 453 -15.94 24.97 -2.77
CA VAL A 453 -17.23 24.52 -3.33
C VAL A 453 -18.29 24.41 -2.23
N VAL A 454 -17.93 23.90 -1.05
CA VAL A 454 -18.85 23.87 0.11
C VAL A 454 -19.16 25.27 0.61
N LEU A 455 -18.17 26.15 0.75
CA LEU A 455 -18.37 27.51 1.22
C LEU A 455 -19.31 28.31 0.29
N CYS A 456 -19.08 28.25 -1.02
CA CYS A 456 -19.98 28.86 -2.01
C CYS A 456 -21.41 28.30 -1.93
N LYS A 457 -21.54 26.99 -1.66
CA LYS A 457 -22.84 26.36 -1.46
C LYS A 457 -23.56 26.91 -0.22
N LEU A 458 -22.82 27.15 0.85
CA LEU A 458 -23.33 27.73 2.08
C LEU A 458 -23.74 29.19 1.90
N ASP A 459 -23.01 29.97 1.10
CA ASP A 459 -23.40 31.35 0.75
C ASP A 459 -24.77 31.38 0.07
N VAL A 460 -25.00 30.54 -0.94
CA VAL A 460 -26.33 30.41 -1.60
C VAL A 460 -27.43 29.97 -0.62
N LYS A 461 -27.09 29.18 0.41
CA LYS A 461 -28.04 28.80 1.46
C LYS A 461 -28.30 29.95 2.44
N ALA A 462 -27.31 30.78 2.72
CA ALA A 462 -27.44 31.93 3.61
C ALA A 462 -28.45 32.97 3.08
N GLU A 463 -28.55 33.13 1.75
CA GLU A 463 -29.53 34.02 1.10
C GLU A 463 -31.00 33.62 1.35
N ARG A 464 -31.26 32.38 1.79
CA ARG A 464 -32.62 31.90 2.04
C ARG A 464 -33.15 32.27 3.42
N TYR A 465 -32.31 32.75 4.32
CA TYR A 465 -32.76 33.22 5.63
C TYR A 465 -33.50 34.55 5.46
N LYS A 466 -34.69 34.63 6.07
CA LYS A 466 -35.47 35.88 6.10
C LYS A 466 -34.78 36.99 6.89
N ASP A 467 -33.97 36.60 7.87
CA ASP A 467 -33.24 37.50 8.73
C ASP A 467 -31.76 37.57 8.31
N VAL A 468 -31.30 38.77 7.99
CA VAL A 468 -29.94 39.03 7.51
C VAL A 468 -28.89 38.83 8.61
N ALA A 469 -29.22 39.11 9.88
CA ALA A 469 -28.29 38.85 10.97
C ALA A 469 -28.13 37.34 11.20
N LEU A 470 -29.22 36.58 11.09
CA LEU A 470 -29.17 35.11 11.16
C LEU A 470 -28.39 34.49 10.00
N SER A 471 -28.46 35.07 8.78
CA SER A 471 -27.66 34.59 7.65
C SER A 471 -26.16 34.77 7.88
N TYR A 472 -25.73 35.91 8.44
CA TYR A 472 -24.33 36.12 8.83
C TYR A 472 -23.89 35.23 9.98
N LEU A 473 -24.76 34.98 10.97
CA LEU A 473 -24.45 34.05 12.06
C LEU A 473 -24.25 32.62 11.54
N PHE A 474 -25.10 32.19 10.59
CA PHE A 474 -24.97 30.92 9.90
C PHE A 474 -23.63 30.79 9.16
N LEU A 475 -23.22 31.82 8.43
CA LEU A 475 -21.93 31.84 7.74
C LEU A 475 -20.76 31.80 8.72
N ALA A 476 -20.81 32.57 9.82
CA ALA A 476 -19.80 32.56 10.87
C ALA A 476 -19.65 31.17 11.51
N ASN A 477 -20.76 30.52 11.88
CA ASN A 477 -20.77 29.19 12.46
C ASN A 477 -20.11 28.14 11.55
N ASN A 478 -20.46 28.14 10.26
CA ASN A 478 -19.91 27.17 9.32
C ASN A 478 -18.44 27.46 8.97
N MET A 479 -18.06 28.72 8.78
CA MET A 479 -16.67 29.09 8.52
C MET A 479 -15.77 28.76 9.72
N HIS A 480 -16.20 29.07 10.94
CA HIS A 480 -15.48 28.66 12.14
C HIS A 480 -15.34 27.15 12.21
N TYR A 481 -16.42 26.40 11.95
CA TYR A 481 -16.35 24.94 11.97
C TYR A 481 -15.31 24.40 10.97
N VAL A 482 -15.26 24.97 9.75
CA VAL A 482 -14.24 24.62 8.74
C VAL A 482 -12.84 24.88 9.29
N VAL A 483 -12.58 26.09 9.80
CA VAL A 483 -11.27 26.47 10.35
C VAL A 483 -10.85 25.55 11.51
N GLU A 484 -11.74 25.30 12.46
CA GLU A 484 -11.45 24.45 13.63
C GLU A 484 -11.21 23.00 13.23
N LYS A 485 -11.92 22.51 12.21
CA LYS A 485 -11.72 21.15 11.69
C LYS A 485 -10.40 21.02 10.93
N VAL A 486 -10.03 22.04 10.14
CA VAL A 486 -8.73 22.10 9.47
C VAL A 486 -7.60 22.11 10.49
N ARG A 487 -7.70 22.96 11.53
CA ARG A 487 -6.71 23.04 12.62
C ARG A 487 -6.51 21.71 13.35
N LYS A 488 -7.56 20.91 13.52
CA LYS A 488 -7.54 19.64 14.27
C LYS A 488 -7.15 18.41 13.45
N SER A 489 -6.83 18.56 12.17
CA SER A 489 -6.57 17.43 11.27
C SER A 489 -5.34 17.67 10.40
N ASN A 490 -4.91 16.65 9.67
CA ASN A 490 -3.81 16.74 8.70
C ASN A 490 -4.07 17.75 7.56
N LEU A 491 -5.30 18.27 7.44
CA LEU A 491 -5.62 19.39 6.57
C LEU A 491 -4.83 20.66 6.92
N GLY A 492 -4.52 20.90 8.19
CA GLY A 492 -3.73 22.05 8.61
C GLY A 492 -2.32 22.02 8.02
N LEU A 493 -1.71 20.83 7.93
CA LEU A 493 -0.40 20.63 7.32
C LEU A 493 -0.44 20.86 5.79
N LEU A 494 -1.53 20.46 5.14
CA LEU A 494 -1.69 20.60 3.68
C LEU A 494 -2.00 22.03 3.24
N LEU A 495 -2.84 22.75 4.00
CA LEU A 495 -3.32 24.09 3.62
C LEU A 495 -2.46 25.22 4.19
N GLY A 496 -1.79 24.99 5.31
CA GLY A 496 -0.89 25.94 5.95
C GLY A 496 -1.58 27.04 6.79
N GLU A 497 -0.76 27.72 7.59
CA GLU A 497 -1.19 28.75 8.55
C GLU A 497 -1.80 29.99 7.88
N GLU A 498 -1.26 30.41 6.72
CA GLU A 498 -1.78 31.58 6.01
C GLU A 498 -3.23 31.38 5.55
N TRP A 499 -3.53 30.18 5.03
CA TRP A 499 -4.90 29.82 4.64
C TRP A 499 -5.84 29.87 5.84
N MET A 500 -5.42 29.34 7.00
CA MET A 500 -6.21 29.36 8.22
C MET A 500 -6.45 30.79 8.72
N ALA A 501 -5.40 31.61 8.79
CA ALA A 501 -5.49 33.00 9.24
C ALA A 501 -6.47 33.83 8.38
N LYS A 502 -6.47 33.61 7.06
CA LYS A 502 -7.41 34.26 6.13
C LYS A 502 -8.87 33.88 6.42
N HIS A 503 -9.15 32.60 6.66
CA HIS A 503 -10.51 32.12 6.94
C HIS A 503 -10.97 32.47 8.36
N GLU A 504 -10.06 32.58 9.33
CA GLU A 504 -10.33 33.18 10.64
C GLU A 504 -10.72 34.65 10.54
N ALA A 505 -9.98 35.44 9.76
CA ALA A 505 -10.31 36.85 9.52
C ALA A 505 -11.70 36.97 8.88
N LYS A 506 -12.03 36.08 7.93
CA LYS A 506 -13.37 36.01 7.33
C LYS A 506 -14.46 35.65 8.35
N THR A 507 -14.18 34.74 9.27
CA THR A 507 -15.08 34.39 10.37
C THR A 507 -15.39 35.62 11.23
N LYS A 508 -14.36 36.37 11.63
CA LYS A 508 -14.50 37.62 12.39
C LYS A 508 -15.29 38.69 11.61
N GLU A 509 -15.11 38.78 10.30
CA GLU A 509 -15.89 39.67 9.43
C GLU A 509 -17.39 39.32 9.45
N TYR A 510 -17.74 38.03 9.34
CA TYR A 510 -19.14 37.59 9.42
C TYR A 510 -19.75 37.88 10.81
N VAL A 511 -19.01 37.61 11.89
CA VAL A 511 -19.43 37.95 13.26
C VAL A 511 -19.70 39.45 13.38
N ALA A 512 -18.78 40.31 12.93
CA ALA A 512 -18.97 41.76 13.01
C ALA A 512 -20.18 42.26 12.21
N LYS A 513 -20.50 41.63 11.07
CA LYS A 513 -21.71 41.93 10.29
C LYS A 513 -22.99 41.47 11.01
N TYR A 514 -22.98 40.27 11.60
CA TYR A 514 -24.07 39.80 12.44
C TYR A 514 -24.32 40.76 13.60
N GLU A 515 -23.28 41.16 14.34
CA GLU A 515 -23.41 42.06 15.48
C GLU A 515 -23.98 43.41 15.05
N ARG A 516 -23.45 43.98 13.96
CA ARG A 516 -23.91 45.26 13.42
C ARG A 516 -25.38 45.21 13.03
N VAL A 517 -25.81 44.19 12.28
CA VAL A 517 -27.18 44.10 11.75
C VAL A 517 -28.17 43.65 12.83
N GLY A 518 -27.80 42.64 13.62
CA GLY A 518 -28.65 42.01 14.62
C GLY A 518 -28.94 42.89 15.84
N TRP A 519 -28.03 43.81 16.16
CA TRP A 519 -28.14 44.73 17.30
C TRP A 519 -28.31 46.19 16.88
N ASN A 520 -28.49 46.48 15.58
CA ASN A 520 -28.63 47.84 15.08
C ASN A 520 -29.77 48.60 15.76
N SER A 521 -30.95 47.98 15.85
CA SER A 521 -32.14 48.60 16.46
C SER A 521 -31.91 49.00 17.91
N VAL A 522 -31.17 48.18 18.66
CA VAL A 522 -30.78 48.45 20.05
C VAL A 522 -29.81 49.62 20.09
N LEU A 523 -28.78 49.62 19.24
CA LEU A 523 -27.78 50.69 19.20
C LEU A 523 -28.36 52.04 18.74
N THR A 524 -29.32 52.04 17.82
CA THR A 524 -30.00 53.26 17.31
C THR A 524 -31.12 53.75 18.22
N SER A 525 -31.55 52.95 19.20
CA SER A 525 -32.53 53.40 20.21
C SER A 525 -31.94 54.44 21.17
N LEU A 526 -30.61 54.50 21.26
CA LEU A 526 -29.83 55.48 22.02
C LEU A 526 -29.38 56.64 21.11
N PRO A 527 -29.23 57.86 21.66
CA PRO A 527 -28.72 59.00 20.90
C PRO A 527 -27.36 58.72 20.23
N GLU A 528 -27.08 59.38 19.11
CA GLU A 528 -25.78 59.31 18.44
C GLU A 528 -24.65 59.83 19.34
N ASN A 529 -24.93 60.86 20.12
CA ASN A 529 -24.06 61.35 21.19
C ASN A 529 -24.70 61.02 22.55
N PRO A 530 -24.29 59.94 23.23
CA PRO A 530 -24.80 59.56 24.56
C PRO A 530 -24.59 60.65 25.60
N ALA A 531 -23.59 61.52 25.38
CA ALA A 531 -23.22 62.62 26.23
C ALA A 531 -23.87 63.97 25.85
N ALA A 532 -24.81 64.02 24.90
CA ALA A 532 -25.55 65.25 24.63
C ALA A 532 -26.51 65.58 25.80
N GLU A 533 -26.74 66.87 26.08
CA GLU A 533 -27.80 67.29 27.00
C GLU A 533 -29.17 67.09 26.35
N ILE A 534 -30.02 66.30 26.99
CA ILE A 534 -31.39 66.02 26.56
C ILE A 534 -32.37 66.27 27.70
N SER A 535 -33.65 66.52 27.38
CA SER A 535 -34.66 66.72 28.42
C SER A 535 -34.94 65.42 29.18
N ALA A 536 -35.46 65.52 30.41
CA ALA A 536 -35.80 64.34 31.21
C ALA A 536 -36.88 63.46 30.52
N GLU A 537 -37.80 64.06 29.78
CA GLU A 537 -38.83 63.36 29.00
C GLU A 537 -38.21 62.62 27.81
N GLN A 538 -37.25 63.25 27.11
CA GLN A 538 -36.51 62.61 26.01
C GLN A 538 -35.65 61.46 26.54
N ALA A 539 -34.99 61.63 27.69
CA ALA A 539 -34.22 60.57 28.34
C ALA A 539 -35.09 59.36 28.69
N LYS A 540 -36.26 59.58 29.30
CA LYS A 540 -37.24 58.52 29.60
C LYS A 540 -37.68 57.79 28.33
N ALA A 541 -37.96 58.51 27.24
CA ALA A 541 -38.34 57.91 25.96
C ALA A 541 -37.23 57.03 25.38
N CYS A 542 -35.97 57.48 25.43
CA CYS A 542 -34.81 56.69 25.01
C CYS A 542 -34.64 55.42 25.85
N PHE A 543 -34.79 55.49 27.18
CA PHE A 543 -34.73 54.30 28.04
C PHE A 543 -35.82 53.27 27.70
N VAL A 544 -37.07 53.71 27.49
CA VAL A 544 -38.17 52.81 27.10
C VAL A 544 -37.92 52.19 25.73
N SER A 545 -37.44 52.98 24.77
CA SER A 545 -37.07 52.51 23.42
C SER A 545 -35.98 51.45 23.48
N PHE A 546 -34.91 51.72 24.24
CA PHE A 546 -33.81 50.78 24.46
C PHE A 546 -34.30 49.48 25.11
N ASN A 547 -35.06 49.55 26.19
CA ASN A 547 -35.58 48.37 26.89
C ASN A 547 -36.41 47.48 25.96
N THR A 548 -37.22 48.11 25.10
CA THR A 548 -38.07 47.40 24.13
C THR A 548 -37.23 46.74 23.04
N ALA A 549 -36.33 47.50 22.40
CA ALA A 549 -35.47 46.99 21.34
C ALA A 549 -34.54 45.87 21.85
N PHE A 550 -33.96 46.03 23.05
CA PHE A 550 -33.08 45.05 23.67
C PHE A 550 -33.82 43.75 24.00
N HIS A 551 -35.01 43.83 24.60
CA HIS A 551 -35.81 42.66 24.91
C HIS A 551 -36.27 41.93 23.63
N GLU A 552 -36.68 42.66 22.60
CA GLU A 552 -37.04 42.07 21.30
C GLU A 552 -35.86 41.37 20.63
N ALA A 553 -34.66 41.98 20.66
CA ALA A 553 -33.44 41.38 20.14
C ALA A 553 -33.09 40.09 20.90
N CYS A 554 -33.09 40.12 22.24
CA CYS A 554 -32.81 38.93 23.06
C CYS A 554 -33.83 37.82 22.81
N LYS A 555 -35.13 38.14 22.79
CA LYS A 555 -36.20 37.17 22.53
C LYS A 555 -36.11 36.56 21.13
N LYS A 556 -35.68 37.34 20.14
CA LYS A 556 -35.52 36.86 18.76
C LYS A 556 -34.31 35.94 18.62
N GLN A 557 -33.22 36.29 19.29
CA GLN A 557 -31.93 35.59 19.19
C GLN A 557 -31.79 34.43 20.20
N SER A 558 -32.71 34.26 21.16
CA SER A 558 -32.73 33.11 22.06
C SER A 558 -32.91 31.76 21.33
N GLY A 559 -33.63 31.77 20.21
CA GLY A 559 -33.78 30.60 19.34
C GLY A 559 -32.62 30.37 18.37
N TRP A 560 -31.59 31.23 18.38
CA TRP A 560 -30.41 31.10 17.52
C TRP A 560 -29.34 30.27 18.22
N VAL A 561 -28.44 29.67 17.45
CA VAL A 561 -27.45 28.72 17.96
C VAL A 561 -26.06 29.10 17.47
N VAL A 562 -25.10 29.18 18.40
CA VAL A 562 -23.67 29.13 18.10
C VAL A 562 -23.12 27.86 18.74
N PRO A 563 -22.82 26.81 17.95
CA PRO A 563 -22.43 25.51 18.51
C PRO A 563 -21.10 25.53 19.26
N ASP A 564 -20.11 26.28 18.76
CA ASP A 564 -18.80 26.37 19.40
C ASP A 564 -18.87 27.28 20.64
N PRO A 565 -18.53 26.79 21.85
CA PRO A 565 -18.61 27.59 23.06
C PRO A 565 -17.68 28.80 23.06
N LYS A 566 -16.46 28.68 22.52
CA LYS A 566 -15.49 29.78 22.52
C LYS A 566 -15.98 30.91 21.63
N LEU A 567 -16.41 30.58 20.40
CA LEU A 567 -17.02 31.57 19.50
C LEU A 567 -18.25 32.22 20.13
N ARG A 568 -19.11 31.42 20.77
CA ARG A 568 -20.32 31.93 21.41
C ARG A 568 -19.99 32.94 22.51
N ASP A 569 -19.01 32.62 23.36
CA ASP A 569 -18.61 33.48 24.46
C ASP A 569 -17.91 34.75 23.94
N GLU A 570 -17.06 34.65 22.92
CA GLU A 570 -16.44 35.80 22.24
C GLU A 570 -17.49 36.77 21.66
N ILE A 571 -18.51 36.22 20.99
CA ILE A 571 -19.64 37.00 20.46
C ILE A 571 -20.40 37.70 21.59
N LYS A 572 -20.73 36.98 22.67
CA LYS A 572 -21.45 37.54 23.82
C LYS A 572 -20.68 38.67 24.48
N VAL A 573 -19.37 38.48 24.70
CA VAL A 573 -18.48 39.50 25.29
C VAL A 573 -18.38 40.72 24.37
N SER A 574 -18.20 40.53 23.06
CA SER A 574 -18.13 41.63 22.09
C SER A 574 -19.42 42.47 22.05
N ILE A 575 -20.59 41.82 22.04
CA ILE A 575 -21.89 42.52 22.10
C ILE A 575 -22.04 43.26 23.44
N ALA A 576 -21.74 42.59 24.56
CA ALA A 576 -21.85 43.18 25.89
C ALA A 576 -20.98 44.44 26.00
N LEU A 577 -19.72 44.39 25.56
CA LEU A 577 -18.82 45.54 25.58
C LEU A 577 -19.37 46.73 24.77
N LYS A 578 -19.89 46.48 23.56
CA LYS A 578 -20.46 47.52 22.70
C LYS A 578 -21.72 48.15 23.29
N LEU A 579 -22.60 47.33 23.86
CA LEU A 579 -23.84 47.80 24.48
C LEU A 579 -23.57 48.53 25.79
N VAL A 580 -22.73 47.98 26.67
CA VAL A 580 -22.41 48.58 27.98
C VAL A 580 -21.66 49.90 27.81
N SER A 581 -20.75 50.02 26.84
CA SER A 581 -20.08 51.29 26.57
C SER A 581 -21.09 52.38 26.18
N LYS A 582 -21.96 52.13 25.20
CA LYS A 582 -22.91 53.15 24.73
C LYS A 582 -24.05 53.42 25.72
N TYR A 583 -24.58 52.37 26.35
CA TYR A 583 -25.67 52.48 27.33
C TYR A 583 -25.18 53.02 28.67
N GLY A 584 -24.00 52.63 29.14
CA GLY A 584 -23.41 53.10 30.39
C GLY A 584 -23.15 54.60 30.39
N GLU A 585 -22.57 55.12 29.31
CA GLU A 585 -22.38 56.57 29.12
C GLU A 585 -23.71 57.33 29.15
N PHE A 586 -24.74 56.79 28.48
CA PHE A 586 -26.08 57.37 28.48
C PHE A 586 -26.74 57.31 29.87
N TYR A 587 -26.59 56.17 30.56
CA TYR A 587 -27.13 55.89 31.88
C TYR A 587 -26.57 56.86 32.92
N ASP A 588 -25.25 57.01 32.99
CA ASP A 588 -24.59 57.84 33.99
C ASP A 588 -24.99 59.32 33.87
N LYS A 589 -25.19 59.81 32.64
CA LYS A 589 -25.58 61.20 32.40
C LYS A 589 -27.08 61.46 32.65
N ASN A 590 -27.95 60.49 32.40
CA ASN A 590 -29.41 60.71 32.34
C ASN A 590 -30.23 59.94 33.40
N ARG A 591 -29.59 59.26 34.35
CA ARG A 591 -30.27 58.49 35.41
C ARG A 591 -31.13 59.35 36.36
N VAL A 592 -30.67 60.56 36.67
CA VAL A 592 -31.33 61.45 37.63
C VAL A 592 -32.59 62.03 37.00
N GLY A 593 -33.76 61.72 37.56
CA GLY A 593 -35.07 62.16 37.04
C GLY A 593 -35.78 61.17 36.10
N SER A 594 -35.13 60.05 35.74
CA SER A 594 -35.65 59.02 34.81
C SER A 594 -35.82 57.64 35.45
N GLU A 595 -35.73 57.53 36.78
CA GLU A 595 -35.66 56.26 37.53
C GLU A 595 -36.79 55.28 37.20
N SER A 596 -38.02 55.78 36.96
CA SER A 596 -39.18 54.93 36.63
C SER A 596 -39.11 54.27 35.25
N ALA A 597 -38.23 54.73 34.34
CA ALA A 597 -38.07 54.22 32.97
C ALA A 597 -36.87 53.27 32.81
N ILE A 598 -36.01 53.18 33.83
CA ILE A 598 -34.80 52.35 33.84
C ILE A 598 -35.19 50.93 34.25
N ARG A 599 -34.98 49.96 33.35
CA ARG A 599 -35.32 48.54 33.61
C ARG A 599 -34.09 47.65 33.77
N PHE A 600 -32.96 48.03 33.17
CA PHE A 600 -31.72 47.27 33.20
C PHE A 600 -30.61 48.17 33.72
N LEU A 601 -29.83 47.71 34.69
CA LEU A 601 -28.54 48.35 34.99
C LEU A 601 -27.53 48.01 33.89
N PRO A 602 -26.50 48.84 33.65
CA PRO A 602 -25.42 48.48 32.73
C PRO A 602 -24.82 47.10 33.02
N ASP A 603 -24.69 46.74 34.31
CA ASP A 603 -24.19 45.44 34.75
C ASP A 603 -25.16 44.27 34.47
N ASP A 604 -26.46 44.53 34.34
CA ASP A 604 -27.48 43.51 34.06
C ASP A 604 -27.52 43.10 32.58
N ILE A 605 -26.97 43.93 31.68
CA ILE A 605 -26.95 43.65 30.24
C ILE A 605 -26.20 42.35 29.96
N GLY A 606 -25.05 42.14 30.63
CA GLY A 606 -24.26 40.91 30.49
C GLY A 606 -25.04 39.67 30.92
N ASN A 607 -25.79 39.77 32.02
CA ASN A 607 -26.61 38.66 32.54
C ASN A 607 -27.76 38.32 31.58
N GLN A 608 -28.38 39.29 30.90
CA GLN A 608 -29.44 38.99 29.93
C GLN A 608 -28.89 38.38 28.63
N LEU A 609 -27.64 38.68 28.28
CA LEU A 609 -26.94 38.06 27.15
C LEU A 609 -26.43 36.65 27.46
N SER A 610 -26.48 36.19 28.72
CA SER A 610 -26.11 34.82 29.04
C SER A 610 -27.00 33.85 28.29
N ASP A 611 -28.30 34.10 28.16
CA ASP A 611 -29.28 33.11 27.71
C ASP A 611 -29.48 33.04 26.19
N ILE A 612 -28.80 33.88 25.42
CA ILE A 612 -28.90 33.88 23.95
C ILE A 612 -27.91 32.90 23.30
N LEU A 613 -28.17 32.54 22.04
CA LEU A 613 -27.29 31.73 21.19
C LEU A 613 -27.11 30.25 21.60
N TYR A 614 -27.92 29.74 22.54
CA TYR A 614 -27.95 28.31 22.91
C TYR A 614 -28.99 27.49 22.12
N GLY A 615 -29.98 28.16 21.52
CA GLY A 615 -31.10 27.50 20.84
C GLY A 615 -32.22 27.02 21.76
N ILE A 616 -33.26 26.48 21.14
CA ILE A 616 -34.45 25.97 21.83
C ILE A 616 -34.13 24.56 22.35
N GLY A 617 -33.51 24.43 23.53
CA GLY A 617 -33.34 23.12 24.18
C GLY A 617 -32.35 22.99 25.33
N GLU A 618 -31.39 23.90 25.51
CA GLU A 618 -30.33 23.72 26.54
C GLU A 618 -30.62 24.43 27.87
N SER A 619 -31.56 25.36 27.93
CA SER A 619 -31.75 26.24 29.10
C SER A 619 -32.64 25.68 30.23
N SER A 620 -33.04 24.40 30.21
CA SER A 620 -33.89 23.82 31.26
C SER A 620 -33.35 22.49 31.79
N SER A 621 -32.29 22.55 32.58
CA SER A 621 -31.95 21.50 33.55
C SER A 621 -31.40 22.20 34.79
N GLY A 622 -32.27 22.34 35.78
CA GLY A 622 -32.14 23.29 36.89
C GLY A 622 -31.01 22.99 37.88
N SER A 623 -30.36 24.06 38.31
CA SER A 623 -29.67 24.12 39.60
C SER A 623 -30.67 24.53 40.66
N SER A 624 -31.24 23.55 41.36
CA SER A 624 -31.97 23.72 42.62
C SER A 624 -32.04 22.38 43.34
N HIS A 625 -30.94 21.95 43.95
CA HIS A 625 -31.03 21.08 45.12
C HIS A 625 -30.08 21.59 46.20
N ALA A 626 -30.68 22.36 47.12
CA ALA A 626 -30.12 22.68 48.40
C ALA A 626 -29.90 21.39 49.20
N LEU A 627 -28.68 21.27 49.73
CA LEU A 627 -28.30 20.28 50.74
C LEU A 627 -29.20 20.43 51.97
N THR A 628 -30.01 19.41 52.23
CA THR A 628 -30.54 19.14 53.57
C THR A 628 -30.11 17.74 53.98
N THR A 629 -29.20 17.72 54.94
CA THR A 629 -28.79 16.58 55.72
C THR A 629 -29.98 16.05 56.54
N SER A 630 -30.34 14.78 56.33
CA SER A 630 -31.03 14.01 57.37
C SER A 630 -30.50 12.57 57.39
N SER A 631 -29.88 12.26 58.51
CA SER A 631 -29.42 10.94 58.90
C SER A 631 -30.59 10.07 59.36
N SER A 632 -30.75 8.86 58.82
CA SER A 632 -31.40 7.77 59.55
C SER A 632 -30.96 6.40 59.05
N ARG A 633 -30.26 5.69 59.94
CA ARG A 633 -29.95 4.25 59.93
C ARG A 633 -31.22 3.38 59.87
N ARG A 634 -31.13 2.24 59.17
CA ARG A 634 -31.73 0.91 59.49
C ARG A 634 -31.34 -0.04 58.34
N SER A 635 -30.46 -1.04 58.47
CA SER A 635 -30.52 -2.32 59.21
C SER A 635 -31.67 -3.25 58.80
N ASN A 636 -31.28 -4.46 58.37
CA ASN A 636 -32.02 -5.73 58.18
C ASN A 636 -32.99 -5.77 56.98
N GLY A 637 -33.08 -6.82 56.17
CA GLY A 637 -32.51 -8.16 56.23
C GLY A 637 -33.46 -9.15 55.55
N SER A 638 -32.90 -10.05 54.74
CA SER A 638 -33.35 -11.43 54.43
C SER A 638 -34.69 -11.73 53.72
N SER A 639 -34.58 -12.78 52.89
CA SER A 639 -35.62 -13.71 52.40
C SER A 639 -36.50 -13.18 51.26
N ARG A 640 -36.40 -13.67 50.02
CA ARG A 640 -36.55 -15.06 49.56
C ARG A 640 -35.90 -15.26 48.19
#